data_AF-A0A074RK04-F1
#
_entry.id   AF-A0A074RK04-F1
#
_cell.length_a   1.000
_cell.length_b   1.000
_cell.length_c   1.000
_cell.angle_alpha   90.00
_cell.angle_beta   90.00
_cell.angle_gamma   90.00
#
_symmetry.space_group_name_H-M   'P 1'
#
loop_
_entity.id
_entity.type
_entity.pdbx_description
1 polymer ?
#
loop_
_entity_poly.entity_id
_entity_poly.type
_entity_poly.pdbx_seq_one_letter_code
_entity_poly.pdbx_strand_id
1 'polypeptide(L)'
;MSLPNGKPIAGADGTISTRPLVIQAGTARISFPVPATGSAWIAAEVLREEFKHEYTPRDVPEPEPSEEETSVNPVVTLEAQVELAAAFLGSVASKIGADSQSIQARIQILQATTTYFSSTFLSKRDIHSIVASFDADIRKSVLTSYFLAISALEAHAPDHVPRQPRSALLDAAASGEAEIYALFGGQGTNEVYFDELKSLYETYKPYVYGYIAKMTQDVLIPLVNSAHEKNLTFFTHGLDVLGWLDGTVPVPPLEYLASVPVSFPVIGLTQLVQYLVVASVTALTPGELRDRLKGATGHSQGILSAVVAATSTDLESFAQNSTKALRWWVWVGARGQEAFPVLAVEPNIVQDSVDGGEGAPSPMLSVTGLPLTALEKHIAGVNKHLPKNSQLTIALHNGSRAFVVVGPPRALYGLVTALRKVRAPSGLDQSKVPFSQRKAVFNVRFLVVGVPYHSHYLDGTTEKVLADLGDELWDAKELGIAVYHTETGADLRELSTSITRSLCEQVLSLPIQWTKATAFPDSATHAIDFGPGGLSGIGPLTARGLDGRGVRVVIVGEKGKNGAEVYDSANVKRESWWSKKWTPRLVKTSDGKVQLDTPFSRLLGKPPIMVAGMTPTTVKAGFVSAVLRAGYHVELAGGGHYNPTALRAKVAEIQAQIPSGVGLTLNALYINQRQFGFQFPLWQEMRREGLPIEGFCVAAGIPSTEKAKEIIDGLRAAGIRHISFKPGSVDGIRQVVNIASQHPDFPIILQWTGGRAGGHHSCEDFHQPILQTYRAIRQQGNIALVAGSGFGGSEDVWPYMSGEWSAQFGAQPMPFDGVLFASRVMVAKEAHTSKSVKDLIVAASGVDDSKWEGTYAKETGGILTVQSELGEPIHKVATRGVKLWKEFDDTVFKLPKEKRAAWLAQNKDMVIEKLNKDFAKPWFAQKGDGRVVGDIGDMTYEEVVRRMVRLMYVEHETRWVDRSLRNLVGD
;
A
#
# COMPACT_ATOMS: atom_id res chain seq x y z
N MET A 1 -37.32 -13.55 36.29
CA MET A 1 -38.51 -14.01 35.55
C MET A 1 -38.14 -14.12 34.09
N SER A 2 -38.27 -15.30 33.48
CA SER A 2 -38.07 -15.45 32.03
C SER A 2 -39.12 -14.60 31.30
N LEU A 3 -38.66 -13.76 30.37
CA LEU A 3 -39.56 -13.01 29.47
C LEU A 3 -40.36 -14.02 28.63
N PRO A 4 -41.67 -13.79 28.42
CA PRO A 4 -42.56 -14.77 27.79
C PRO A 4 -42.04 -15.23 26.42
N ASN A 5 -42.25 -16.50 26.09
CA ASN A 5 -41.72 -17.18 24.90
C ASN A 5 -42.29 -16.67 23.55
N GLY A 6 -42.87 -15.48 23.46
CA GLY A 6 -43.61 -15.04 22.26
C GLY A 6 -44.97 -15.74 22.11
N LYS A 7 -45.79 -15.28 21.17
CA LYS A 7 -47.12 -15.86 20.89
C LYS A 7 -47.05 -16.79 19.67
N PRO A 8 -47.77 -17.94 19.66
CA PRO A 8 -47.86 -18.80 18.48
C PRO A 8 -48.49 -18.05 17.30
N ILE A 9 -48.07 -18.37 16.07
CA ILE A 9 -48.63 -17.79 14.84
C ILE A 9 -49.70 -18.76 14.31
N ALA A 10 -50.89 -18.23 14.00
CA ALA A 10 -52.00 -19.01 13.46
C ALA A 10 -51.90 -19.15 11.94
N GLY A 11 -52.17 -20.35 11.43
CA GLY A 11 -52.32 -20.64 10.00
C GLY A 11 -53.67 -20.17 9.45
N ALA A 12 -53.82 -20.28 8.13
CA ALA A 12 -55.02 -19.84 7.40
C ALA A 12 -56.31 -20.60 7.80
N ASP A 13 -56.18 -21.73 8.49
CA ASP A 13 -57.26 -22.60 8.98
C ASP A 13 -57.57 -22.43 10.48
N GLY A 14 -56.91 -21.49 11.17
CA GLY A 14 -57.07 -21.26 12.61
C GLY A 14 -56.28 -22.21 13.51
N THR A 15 -55.48 -23.13 12.96
CA THR A 15 -54.55 -23.98 13.73
C THR A 15 -53.21 -23.26 13.96
N ILE A 16 -52.47 -23.64 15.00
CA ILE A 16 -51.12 -23.08 15.24
C ILE A 16 -50.16 -23.64 14.19
N SER A 17 -49.61 -22.80 13.32
CA SER A 17 -48.70 -23.22 12.24
C SER A 17 -47.24 -23.29 12.69
N THR A 18 -46.78 -22.29 13.45
CA THR A 18 -45.42 -22.23 14.01
C THR A 18 -45.42 -21.80 15.47
N ARG A 19 -44.46 -22.33 16.22
CA ARG A 19 -44.19 -21.97 17.61
C ARG A 19 -42.76 -21.44 17.79
N PRO A 20 -42.56 -20.41 18.63
CA PRO A 20 -41.22 -19.88 18.94
C PRO A 20 -40.41 -20.83 19.83
N LEU A 21 -39.29 -21.34 19.32
CA LEU A 21 -38.25 -22.06 20.06
C LEU A 21 -37.18 -21.07 20.52
N VAL A 22 -37.08 -20.83 21.83
CA VAL A 22 -36.12 -19.88 22.40
C VAL A 22 -34.83 -20.60 22.77
N ILE A 23 -33.71 -20.12 22.21
CA ILE A 23 -32.35 -20.49 22.59
C ILE A 23 -31.74 -19.32 23.34
N GLN A 24 -31.15 -19.57 24.51
CA GLN A 24 -30.52 -18.54 25.33
C GLN A 24 -29.22 -19.07 25.92
N ALA A 25 -28.15 -18.29 25.78
CA ALA A 25 -26.84 -18.55 26.36
C ALA A 25 -26.22 -17.22 26.79
N GLY A 26 -25.87 -17.09 28.08
CA GLY A 26 -25.44 -15.81 28.65
C GLY A 26 -26.48 -14.70 28.42
N THR A 27 -26.04 -13.58 27.84
CA THR A 27 -26.88 -12.43 27.50
C THR A 27 -27.54 -12.55 26.12
N ALA A 28 -27.07 -13.44 25.25
CA ALA A 28 -27.62 -13.66 23.92
C ALA A 28 -28.88 -14.53 23.95
N ARG A 29 -29.92 -14.11 23.23
CA ARG A 29 -31.21 -14.82 23.13
C ARG A 29 -31.74 -14.74 21.72
N ILE A 30 -32.17 -15.89 21.18
CA ILE A 30 -32.76 -16.01 19.84
C ILE A 30 -34.04 -16.82 19.92
N SER A 31 -35.04 -16.44 19.12
CA SER A 31 -36.32 -17.13 19.03
C SER A 31 -36.56 -17.57 17.59
N PHE A 32 -36.45 -18.88 17.35
CA PHE A 32 -36.68 -19.46 16.03
C PHE A 32 -38.15 -19.85 15.86
N PRO A 33 -38.82 -19.44 14.77
CA PRO A 33 -40.16 -19.93 14.44
C PRO A 33 -40.05 -21.35 13.88
N VAL A 34 -40.41 -22.38 14.66
CA VAL A 34 -40.37 -23.78 14.23
C VAL A 34 -41.78 -24.35 14.01
N PRO A 35 -41.97 -25.35 13.14
CA PRO A 35 -43.28 -25.97 12.91
C PRO A 35 -43.91 -26.52 14.20
N ALA A 36 -45.20 -26.28 14.39
CA ALA A 36 -45.93 -26.72 15.58
C ALA A 36 -46.52 -28.14 15.45
N THR A 37 -46.17 -28.89 14.40
CA THR A 37 -46.60 -30.27 14.21
C THR A 37 -46.03 -31.16 15.32
N GLY A 38 -46.78 -32.19 15.73
CA GLY A 38 -46.44 -33.00 16.92
C GLY A 38 -45.02 -33.56 16.90
N SER A 39 -44.56 -34.11 15.78
CA SER A 39 -43.20 -34.66 15.65
C SER A 39 -42.11 -33.59 15.56
N ALA A 40 -42.35 -32.48 14.84
CA ALA A 40 -41.36 -31.40 14.70
C ALA A 40 -41.16 -30.62 16.00
N TRP A 41 -42.23 -30.33 16.73
CA TRP A 41 -42.13 -29.62 18.00
C TRP A 41 -41.40 -30.46 19.07
N ILE A 42 -41.67 -31.77 19.14
CA ILE A 42 -40.97 -32.68 20.06
C ILE A 42 -39.48 -32.70 19.73
N ALA A 43 -39.11 -32.87 18.46
CA ALA A 43 -37.71 -32.87 18.05
C ALA A 43 -37.02 -31.52 18.34
N ALA A 44 -37.72 -30.39 18.19
CA ALA A 44 -37.18 -29.05 18.48
C ALA A 44 -36.87 -28.85 19.97
N GLU A 45 -37.74 -29.31 20.86
CA GLU A 45 -37.52 -29.27 22.31
C GLU A 45 -36.34 -30.17 22.72
N VAL A 46 -36.25 -31.39 22.16
CA VAL A 46 -35.12 -32.31 22.40
C VAL A 46 -33.80 -31.67 21.96
N LEU A 47 -33.73 -31.16 20.73
CA LEU A 47 -32.53 -30.50 20.19
C LEU A 47 -32.12 -29.29 21.02
N ARG A 48 -33.09 -28.50 21.53
CA ARG A 48 -32.79 -27.38 22.43
C ARG A 48 -32.14 -27.86 23.74
N GLU A 49 -32.72 -28.86 24.40
CA GLU A 49 -32.18 -29.35 25.67
C GLU A 49 -30.80 -29.97 25.49
N GLU A 50 -30.59 -30.77 24.44
CA GLU A 50 -29.26 -31.29 24.11
C GLU A 50 -28.25 -30.15 23.85
N PHE A 51 -28.64 -29.14 23.06
CA PHE A 51 -27.78 -27.99 22.76
C PHE A 51 -27.39 -27.21 24.02
N LYS A 52 -28.29 -27.04 25.00
CA LYS A 52 -27.97 -26.37 26.28
C LYS A 52 -26.90 -27.09 27.08
N HIS A 53 -26.82 -28.42 26.97
CA HIS A 53 -25.80 -29.21 27.65
C HIS A 53 -24.47 -29.22 26.91
N GLU A 54 -24.49 -29.09 25.58
CA GLU A 54 -23.29 -29.13 24.72
C GLU A 54 -22.65 -27.76 24.51
N TYR A 55 -23.45 -26.69 24.48
CA TYR A 55 -22.97 -25.35 24.16
C TYR A 55 -22.53 -24.60 25.42
N THR A 56 -21.22 -24.37 25.51
CA THR A 56 -20.64 -23.46 26.50
C THR A 56 -20.49 -22.06 25.86
N PRO A 57 -21.18 -21.02 26.37
CA PRO A 57 -20.96 -19.66 25.90
C PRO A 57 -19.51 -19.25 26.18
N ARG A 58 -18.86 -18.59 25.22
CA ARG A 58 -17.53 -18.00 25.44
C ARG A 58 -17.66 -16.82 26.40
N ASP A 59 -16.77 -16.71 27.37
CA ASP A 59 -16.74 -15.60 28.31
C ASP A 59 -16.62 -14.28 27.54
N VAL A 60 -17.67 -13.45 27.62
CA VAL A 60 -17.58 -12.05 27.19
C VAL A 60 -16.73 -11.34 28.24
N PRO A 61 -15.63 -10.64 27.87
CA PRO A 61 -14.85 -9.89 28.83
C PRO A 61 -15.76 -8.91 29.58
N GLU A 62 -15.79 -8.97 30.91
CA GLU A 62 -16.39 -7.90 31.71
C GLU A 62 -15.65 -6.59 31.40
N PRO A 63 -16.35 -5.47 31.14
CA PRO A 63 -15.69 -4.18 31.04
C PRO A 63 -14.96 -3.90 32.36
N GLU A 64 -13.68 -3.51 32.29
CA GLU A 64 -12.93 -3.03 33.45
C GLU A 64 -13.76 -1.98 34.20
N PRO A 65 -13.85 -2.03 35.54
CA PRO A 65 -14.66 -1.09 36.29
C PRO A 65 -14.02 0.30 36.23
N SER A 66 -14.47 1.13 35.29
CA SER A 66 -14.30 2.57 35.38
C SER A 66 -15.25 3.10 36.44
N GLU A 67 -14.74 3.90 37.39
CA GLU A 67 -15.46 4.49 38.54
C GLU A 67 -16.54 5.54 38.17
N GLU A 68 -17.35 5.30 37.16
CA GLU A 68 -18.56 6.10 36.90
C GLU A 68 -19.77 5.17 36.72
N GLU A 69 -20.54 5.01 37.80
CA GLU A 69 -21.84 4.35 37.79
C GLU A 69 -22.81 5.04 36.82
N THR A 70 -23.41 4.28 35.91
CA THR A 70 -24.87 4.25 35.70
C THR A 70 -25.25 3.00 34.92
N SER A 71 -26.25 2.29 35.43
CA SER A 71 -26.99 1.17 34.81
C SER A 71 -26.88 1.01 33.29
N VAL A 72 -26.11 0.04 32.81
CA VAL A 72 -26.21 -0.46 31.43
C VAL A 72 -26.48 -1.96 31.49
N ASN A 73 -27.70 -2.37 31.15
CA ASN A 73 -27.98 -3.76 30.78
C ASN A 73 -26.96 -4.17 29.70
N PRO A 74 -26.25 -5.30 29.80
CA PRO A 74 -25.24 -5.67 28.81
C PRO A 74 -25.89 -5.69 27.42
N VAL A 75 -25.45 -4.79 26.54
CA VAL A 75 -25.95 -4.69 25.17
C VAL A 75 -25.54 -5.97 24.46
N VAL A 76 -26.52 -6.78 24.06
CA VAL A 76 -26.26 -8.00 23.29
C VAL A 76 -25.63 -7.59 21.95
N THR A 77 -24.39 -8.02 21.71
CA THR A 77 -23.69 -7.72 20.46
C THR A 77 -24.27 -8.54 19.32
N LEU A 78 -24.23 -8.00 18.09
CA LEU A 78 -24.59 -8.75 16.89
C LEU A 78 -23.76 -10.03 16.76
N GLU A 79 -22.48 -9.95 17.13
CA GLU A 79 -21.54 -11.08 17.15
C GLU A 79 -22.05 -12.23 18.01
N ALA A 80 -22.45 -11.96 19.26
CA ALA A 80 -22.97 -13.00 20.17
C ALA A 80 -24.29 -13.61 19.67
N GLN A 81 -25.16 -12.81 19.02
CA GLN A 81 -26.39 -13.33 18.41
C GLN A 81 -26.08 -14.24 17.23
N VAL A 82 -25.23 -13.80 16.29
CA VAL A 82 -24.88 -14.58 15.10
C VAL A 82 -24.17 -15.87 15.50
N GLU A 83 -23.25 -15.82 16.47
CA GLU A 83 -22.58 -17.00 17.01
C GLU A 83 -23.56 -18.01 17.59
N LEU A 84 -24.43 -17.58 18.52
CA LEU A 84 -25.42 -18.46 19.14
C LEU A 84 -26.38 -19.07 18.11
N ALA A 85 -26.83 -18.27 17.14
CA ALA A 85 -27.72 -18.74 16.09
C ALA A 85 -27.05 -19.80 15.23
N ALA A 86 -25.85 -19.49 14.71
CA ALA A 86 -25.09 -20.39 13.85
C ALA A 86 -24.72 -21.68 14.58
N ALA A 87 -24.27 -21.60 15.83
CA ALA A 87 -23.97 -22.78 16.64
C ALA A 87 -25.17 -23.72 16.78
N PHE A 88 -26.37 -23.17 17.00
CA PHE A 88 -27.59 -23.97 17.04
C PHE A 88 -27.89 -24.60 15.67
N LEU A 89 -27.76 -23.88 14.55
CA LEU A 89 -27.89 -24.44 13.21
C LEU A 89 -26.95 -25.64 13.00
N GLY A 90 -25.68 -25.48 13.36
CA GLY A 90 -24.68 -26.52 13.23
C GLY A 90 -24.99 -27.76 14.08
N SER A 91 -25.48 -27.57 15.30
CA SER A 91 -25.89 -28.68 16.18
C SER A 91 -27.10 -29.43 15.63
N VAL A 92 -28.10 -28.73 15.08
CA VAL A 92 -29.25 -29.38 14.41
C VAL A 92 -28.77 -30.17 13.19
N ALA A 93 -27.90 -29.58 12.37
CA ALA A 93 -27.39 -30.20 11.15
C ALA A 93 -26.57 -31.47 11.43
N SER A 94 -25.68 -31.46 12.44
CA SER A 94 -24.87 -32.63 12.80
C SER A 94 -25.70 -33.81 13.34
N LYS A 95 -26.93 -33.53 13.81
CA LYS A 95 -27.79 -34.50 14.48
C LYS A 95 -28.97 -34.98 13.63
N ILE A 96 -29.04 -34.65 12.34
CA ILE A 96 -30.12 -35.13 11.45
C ILE A 96 -30.22 -36.67 11.48
N GLY A 97 -29.08 -37.35 11.37
CA GLY A 97 -29.02 -38.82 11.35
C GLY A 97 -28.96 -39.50 12.72
N ALA A 98 -29.04 -38.75 13.83
CA ALA A 98 -28.84 -39.31 15.18
C ALA A 98 -29.99 -40.23 15.62
N ASP A 99 -31.19 -40.04 15.07
CA ASP A 99 -32.36 -40.87 15.33
C ASP A 99 -33.19 -41.02 14.04
N SER A 100 -33.30 -42.27 13.57
CA SER A 100 -33.97 -42.61 12.30
C SER A 100 -35.46 -42.25 12.29
N GLN A 101 -36.12 -42.19 13.45
CA GLN A 101 -37.54 -41.87 13.55
C GLN A 101 -37.82 -40.36 13.48
N SER A 102 -36.81 -39.51 13.70
CA SER A 102 -36.96 -38.06 13.72
C SER A 102 -36.23 -37.33 12.58
N ILE A 103 -35.62 -38.03 11.62
CA ILE A 103 -34.91 -37.43 10.46
C ILE A 103 -35.74 -36.32 9.80
N GLN A 104 -36.98 -36.62 9.38
CA GLN A 104 -37.82 -35.65 8.68
C GLN A 104 -38.20 -34.45 9.56
N ALA A 105 -38.42 -34.68 10.86
CA ALA A 105 -38.69 -33.62 11.82
C ALA A 105 -37.47 -32.71 12.03
N ARG A 106 -36.26 -33.29 12.12
CA ARG A 106 -34.99 -32.55 12.24
C ARG A 106 -34.66 -31.75 10.99
N ILE A 107 -34.93 -32.28 9.80
CA ILE A 107 -34.81 -31.53 8.52
C ILE A 107 -35.76 -30.32 8.52
N GLN A 108 -37.01 -30.49 8.92
CA GLN A 108 -37.97 -29.39 9.03
C GLN A 108 -37.51 -28.31 10.01
N ILE A 109 -36.91 -28.70 11.13
CA ILE A 109 -36.33 -27.75 12.11
C ILE A 109 -35.14 -27.03 11.49
N LEU A 110 -34.20 -27.74 10.85
CA LEU A 110 -33.04 -27.13 10.22
C LEU A 110 -33.46 -26.12 9.13
N GLN A 111 -34.45 -26.47 8.32
CA GLN A 111 -34.99 -25.59 7.29
C GLN A 111 -35.60 -24.33 7.92
N ALA A 112 -36.40 -24.48 8.98
CA ALA A 112 -37.04 -23.35 9.65
C ALA A 112 -36.02 -22.43 10.33
N THR A 113 -35.05 -23.00 11.05
CA THR A 113 -34.01 -22.23 11.76
C THR A 113 -33.06 -21.54 10.77
N THR A 114 -32.68 -22.21 9.68
CA THR A 114 -31.83 -21.63 8.63
C THR A 114 -32.57 -20.54 7.85
N THR A 115 -33.86 -20.72 7.55
CA THR A 115 -34.69 -19.68 6.92
C THR A 115 -34.77 -18.43 7.79
N TYR A 116 -34.96 -18.62 9.11
CA TYR A 116 -34.93 -17.52 10.05
C TYR A 116 -33.56 -16.85 10.10
N PHE A 117 -32.46 -17.62 10.13
CA PHE A 117 -31.10 -17.08 10.14
C PHE A 117 -30.83 -16.26 8.88
N SER A 118 -31.13 -16.81 7.69
CA SER A 118 -30.91 -16.14 6.41
C SER A 118 -31.75 -14.86 6.27
N SER A 119 -33.02 -14.88 6.70
CA SER A 119 -33.88 -13.69 6.65
C SER A 119 -33.50 -12.63 7.69
N THR A 120 -33.03 -13.04 8.87
CA THR A 120 -32.69 -12.11 9.98
C THR A 120 -31.31 -11.48 9.78
N PHE A 121 -30.30 -12.29 9.47
CA PHE A 121 -28.91 -11.85 9.41
C PHE A 121 -28.40 -11.67 7.99
N LEU A 122 -28.85 -12.50 7.03
CA LEU A 122 -28.29 -12.53 5.67
C LEU A 122 -29.16 -11.85 4.60
N SER A 123 -30.18 -11.08 4.98
CA SER A 123 -31.11 -10.48 4.00
C SER A 123 -30.47 -9.53 2.99
N LYS A 124 -29.36 -8.88 3.38
CA LYS A 124 -28.64 -7.88 2.56
C LYS A 124 -27.15 -8.15 2.39
N ARG A 125 -26.58 -9.06 3.19
CA ARG A 125 -25.14 -9.35 3.23
C ARG A 125 -24.95 -10.84 3.34
N ASP A 126 -23.87 -11.34 2.76
CA ASP A 126 -23.45 -12.73 2.87
C ASP A 126 -22.80 -12.99 4.24
N ILE A 127 -22.65 -14.26 4.59
CA ILE A 127 -22.12 -14.66 5.89
C ILE A 127 -20.68 -14.18 6.08
N HIS A 128 -19.82 -14.27 5.05
CA HIS A 128 -18.41 -13.87 5.11
C HIS A 128 -18.26 -12.38 5.39
N SER A 129 -19.08 -11.55 4.73
CA SER A 129 -19.15 -10.11 4.94
C SER A 129 -19.55 -9.71 6.36
N ILE A 130 -20.44 -10.47 7.00
CA ILE A 130 -20.88 -10.21 8.38
C ILE A 130 -19.79 -10.56 9.37
N VAL A 131 -19.23 -11.76 9.25
CA VAL A 131 -18.21 -12.26 10.19
C VAL A 131 -16.81 -11.67 9.94
N ALA A 132 -16.63 -10.90 8.86
CA ALA A 132 -15.34 -10.30 8.51
C ALA A 132 -14.73 -9.44 9.62
N SER A 133 -15.56 -8.84 10.48
CA SER A 133 -15.14 -8.04 11.64
C SER A 133 -15.13 -8.78 12.97
N PHE A 134 -15.59 -10.03 13.02
CA PHE A 134 -15.61 -10.83 14.26
C PHE A 134 -14.21 -11.35 14.60
N ASP A 135 -14.06 -11.81 15.83
CA ASP A 135 -12.87 -12.56 16.25
C ASP A 135 -12.61 -13.75 15.32
N ALA A 136 -11.34 -14.14 15.15
CA ALA A 136 -10.94 -15.19 14.22
C ALA A 136 -11.59 -16.54 14.53
N ASP A 137 -11.70 -16.91 15.81
CA ASP A 137 -12.25 -18.20 16.22
C ASP A 137 -13.78 -18.20 16.18
N ILE A 138 -14.41 -17.06 16.49
CA ILE A 138 -15.86 -16.89 16.35
C ILE A 138 -16.24 -16.94 14.87
N ARG A 139 -15.53 -16.21 14.02
CA ARG A 139 -15.70 -16.25 12.56
C ARG A 139 -15.62 -17.67 12.02
N LYS A 140 -14.58 -18.42 12.40
CA LYS A 140 -14.41 -19.81 11.97
C LYS A 140 -15.59 -20.66 12.42
N SER A 141 -15.97 -20.59 13.70
CA SER A 141 -17.09 -21.35 14.26
C SER A 141 -18.39 -21.06 13.53
N VAL A 142 -18.71 -19.79 13.29
CA VAL A 142 -19.93 -19.37 12.58
C VAL A 142 -19.95 -19.91 11.16
N LEU A 143 -18.84 -19.78 10.42
CA LEU A 143 -18.75 -20.28 9.04
C LEU A 143 -18.88 -21.80 8.99
N THR A 144 -18.19 -22.54 9.87
CA THR A 144 -18.30 -24.00 9.97
C THR A 144 -19.74 -24.43 10.20
N SER A 145 -20.42 -23.87 11.20
CA SER A 145 -21.79 -24.26 11.53
C SER A 145 -22.79 -23.88 10.45
N TYR A 146 -22.63 -22.70 9.83
CA TYR A 146 -23.49 -22.25 8.75
C TYR A 146 -23.37 -23.14 7.51
N PHE A 147 -22.15 -23.42 7.04
CA PHE A 147 -21.96 -24.26 5.84
C PHE A 147 -22.26 -25.74 6.10
N LEU A 148 -22.14 -26.22 7.35
CA LEU A 148 -22.68 -27.53 7.74
C LEU A 148 -24.21 -27.57 7.58
N ALA A 149 -24.91 -26.54 8.03
CA ALA A 149 -26.36 -26.45 7.89
C ALA A 149 -26.81 -26.36 6.42
N ILE A 150 -26.16 -25.51 5.62
CA ILE A 150 -26.46 -25.39 4.19
C ILE A 150 -26.21 -26.71 3.47
N SER A 151 -25.07 -27.35 3.69
CA SER A 151 -24.74 -28.64 3.06
C SER A 151 -25.70 -29.76 3.43
N ALA A 152 -26.12 -29.83 4.69
CA ALA A 152 -27.12 -30.81 5.12
C ALA A 152 -28.48 -30.59 4.43
N LEU A 153 -28.89 -29.33 4.24
CA LEU A 153 -30.11 -29.00 3.49
C LEU A 153 -29.96 -29.29 1.99
N GLU A 154 -28.80 -29.05 1.37
CA GLU A 154 -28.53 -29.43 -0.01
C GLU A 154 -28.67 -30.95 -0.22
N ALA A 155 -28.23 -31.76 0.75
CA ALA A 155 -28.29 -33.21 0.68
C ALA A 155 -29.71 -33.78 0.91
N HIS A 156 -30.51 -33.16 1.78
CA HIS A 156 -31.78 -33.71 2.24
C HIS A 156 -33.04 -32.98 1.73
N ALA A 157 -32.91 -31.71 1.32
CA ALA A 157 -34.02 -30.86 0.87
C ALA A 157 -33.55 -29.81 -0.18
N PRO A 158 -33.00 -30.24 -1.33
CA PRO A 158 -32.35 -29.34 -2.30
C PRO A 158 -33.24 -28.22 -2.84
N ASP A 159 -34.55 -28.47 -2.99
CA ASP A 159 -35.51 -27.49 -3.52
C ASP A 159 -35.82 -26.34 -2.55
N HIS A 160 -35.39 -26.44 -1.28
CA HIS A 160 -35.79 -25.50 -0.23
C HIS A 160 -34.61 -24.95 0.61
N VAL A 161 -33.40 -24.89 0.04
CA VAL A 161 -32.20 -24.38 0.73
C VAL A 161 -32.29 -22.84 0.89
N PRO A 162 -32.31 -22.29 2.12
CA PRO A 162 -32.39 -20.85 2.35
C PRO A 162 -31.01 -20.17 2.14
N ARG A 163 -30.67 -19.93 0.88
CA ARG A 163 -29.36 -19.37 0.47
C ARG A 163 -29.17 -17.92 0.90
N GLN A 164 -27.90 -17.56 1.11
CA GLN A 164 -27.45 -16.18 1.21
C GLN A 164 -27.54 -15.45 -0.16
N PRO A 165 -27.50 -14.10 -0.18
CA PRO A 165 -27.41 -13.33 -1.41
C PRO A 165 -26.16 -13.68 -2.24
N ARG A 166 -26.26 -13.51 -3.57
CA ARG A 166 -25.17 -13.80 -4.50
C ARG A 166 -24.05 -12.76 -4.44
N SER A 167 -22.84 -13.16 -4.83
CA SER A 167 -21.69 -12.25 -4.95
C SER A 167 -21.95 -11.19 -6.01
N ALA A 168 -21.86 -9.91 -5.62
CA ALA A 168 -22.02 -8.78 -6.52
C ALA A 168 -20.91 -8.74 -7.59
N LEU A 169 -19.68 -9.15 -7.23
CA LEU A 169 -18.56 -9.19 -8.16
C LEU A 169 -18.77 -10.25 -9.25
N LEU A 170 -19.17 -11.46 -8.86
CA LEU A 170 -19.40 -12.53 -9.83
C LEU A 170 -20.62 -12.23 -10.72
N ASP A 171 -21.68 -11.63 -10.17
CA ASP A 171 -22.85 -11.21 -10.97
C ASP A 171 -22.52 -10.06 -11.91
N ALA A 172 -21.70 -9.08 -11.49
CA ALA A 172 -21.16 -8.06 -12.38
C ALA A 172 -20.30 -8.66 -13.52
N ALA A 173 -19.61 -9.77 -13.27
CA ALA A 173 -18.88 -10.48 -14.32
C ALA A 173 -19.80 -11.17 -15.33
N ALA A 174 -20.88 -11.79 -14.85
CA ALA A 174 -21.89 -12.39 -15.73
C ALA A 174 -22.64 -11.36 -16.58
N SER A 175 -22.88 -10.14 -16.06
CA SER A 175 -23.50 -9.05 -16.82
C SER A 175 -22.51 -8.29 -17.73
N GLY A 176 -21.22 -8.58 -17.65
CA GLY A 176 -20.17 -7.90 -18.43
C GLY A 176 -19.74 -6.55 -17.87
N GLU A 177 -20.19 -6.16 -16.67
CA GLU A 177 -19.76 -4.94 -15.99
C GLU A 177 -18.35 -5.07 -15.37
N ALA A 178 -17.92 -6.30 -15.05
CA ALA A 178 -16.59 -6.62 -14.56
C ALA A 178 -15.92 -7.71 -15.42
N GLU A 179 -14.63 -7.54 -15.68
CA GLU A 179 -13.78 -8.60 -16.22
C GLU A 179 -12.79 -9.07 -15.16
N ILE A 180 -12.85 -10.37 -14.86
CA ILE A 180 -12.12 -11.02 -13.77
C ILE A 180 -11.07 -11.99 -14.33
N TYR A 181 -9.87 -11.97 -13.75
CA TYR A 181 -8.80 -12.91 -14.03
C TYR A 181 -8.45 -13.75 -12.80
N ALA A 182 -8.16 -15.04 -12.98
CA ALA A 182 -7.70 -15.89 -11.88
C ALA A 182 -6.17 -15.93 -11.78
N LEU A 183 -5.67 -15.84 -10.56
CA LEU A 183 -4.26 -15.96 -10.21
C LEU A 183 -4.10 -17.13 -9.26
N PHE A 184 -3.06 -17.94 -9.49
CA PHE A 184 -2.66 -19.02 -8.61
C PHE A 184 -1.21 -18.82 -8.19
N GLY A 185 -0.94 -18.85 -6.89
CA GLY A 185 0.41 -18.71 -6.34
C GLY A 185 1.29 -19.95 -6.53
N GLY A 186 2.47 -19.92 -5.95
CA GLY A 186 3.39 -21.06 -5.88
C GLY A 186 4.12 -21.09 -4.54
N GLN A 187 5.18 -21.89 -4.46
CA GLN A 187 6.09 -21.84 -3.31
C GLN A 187 6.74 -20.45 -3.16
N GLY A 188 7.11 -20.10 -1.93
CA GLY A 188 7.71 -18.80 -1.66
C GLY A 188 8.24 -18.68 -0.24
N THR A 189 7.72 -17.70 0.50
CA THR A 189 8.15 -17.43 1.88
C THR A 189 7.29 -18.09 2.94
N ASN A 190 6.19 -18.75 2.54
CA ASN A 190 5.21 -19.34 3.45
C ASN A 190 5.54 -20.80 3.76
N GLU A 191 6.00 -21.06 4.99
CA GLU A 191 6.23 -22.42 5.51
C GLU A 191 4.95 -23.06 6.05
N VAL A 192 3.91 -22.26 6.31
CA VAL A 192 2.65 -22.68 6.94
C VAL A 192 1.51 -22.84 5.92
N TYR A 193 1.83 -23.23 4.68
CA TYR A 193 0.82 -23.48 3.65
C TYR A 193 -0.18 -24.58 4.07
N PHE A 194 0.26 -25.56 4.87
CA PHE A 194 -0.61 -26.63 5.37
C PHE A 194 -1.68 -26.13 6.35
N ASP A 195 -1.39 -25.09 7.14
CA ASP A 195 -2.37 -24.48 8.04
C ASP A 195 -3.53 -23.84 7.27
N GLU A 196 -3.27 -23.36 6.05
CA GLU A 196 -4.30 -22.82 5.17
C GLU A 196 -5.21 -23.93 4.64
N LEU A 197 -4.64 -25.06 4.19
CA LEU A 197 -5.41 -26.25 3.83
C LEU A 197 -6.22 -26.78 5.02
N LYS A 198 -5.62 -26.83 6.22
CA LYS A 198 -6.30 -27.22 7.46
C LYS A 198 -7.45 -26.29 7.78
N SER A 199 -7.25 -24.98 7.67
CA SER A 199 -8.31 -23.99 7.89
C SER A 199 -9.46 -24.16 6.88
N LEU A 200 -9.16 -24.42 5.61
CA LEU A 200 -10.18 -24.68 4.57
C LEU A 200 -10.94 -25.99 4.87
N TYR A 201 -10.21 -27.05 5.24
CA TYR A 201 -10.78 -28.34 5.62
C TYR A 201 -11.71 -28.23 6.82
N GLU A 202 -11.28 -27.58 7.91
CA GLU A 202 -12.08 -27.47 9.13
C GLU A 202 -13.30 -26.54 8.96
N THR A 203 -13.17 -25.50 8.14
CA THR A 203 -14.26 -24.52 7.92
C THR A 203 -15.31 -25.03 6.94
N TYR A 204 -14.86 -25.67 5.85
CA TYR A 204 -15.73 -26.08 4.74
C TYR A 204 -15.79 -27.60 4.56
N LYS A 205 -15.54 -28.36 5.63
CA LYS A 205 -15.49 -29.84 5.64
C LYS A 205 -16.58 -30.52 4.80
N PRO A 206 -17.87 -30.12 4.87
CA PRO A 206 -18.93 -30.77 4.10
C PRO A 206 -18.70 -30.71 2.57
N TYR A 207 -18.06 -29.66 2.07
CA TYR A 207 -17.80 -29.48 0.64
C TYR A 207 -16.50 -30.12 0.17
N VAL A 208 -15.49 -30.18 1.04
CA VAL A 208 -14.13 -30.54 0.63
C VAL A 208 -13.68 -31.91 1.10
N TYR A 209 -14.31 -32.50 2.13
CA TYR A 209 -13.89 -33.79 2.70
C TYR A 209 -13.84 -34.90 1.64
N GLY A 210 -14.95 -35.13 0.91
CA GLY A 210 -15.02 -36.20 -0.08
C GLY A 210 -14.02 -36.01 -1.22
N TYR A 211 -13.80 -34.76 -1.64
CA TYR A 211 -12.80 -34.42 -2.64
C TYR A 211 -11.38 -34.70 -2.15
N ILE A 212 -11.01 -34.22 -0.95
CA ILE A 212 -9.68 -34.44 -0.36
C ILE A 212 -9.43 -35.93 -0.09
N ALA A 213 -10.44 -36.65 0.38
CA ALA A 213 -10.37 -38.10 0.60
C ALA A 213 -10.04 -38.84 -0.70
N LYS A 214 -10.78 -38.54 -1.78
CA LYS A 214 -10.51 -39.09 -3.12
C LYS A 214 -9.09 -38.76 -3.60
N MET A 215 -8.68 -37.49 -3.51
CA MET A 215 -7.34 -37.07 -3.93
C MET A 215 -6.23 -37.72 -3.09
N THR A 216 -6.46 -37.97 -1.80
CA THR A 216 -5.47 -38.60 -0.93
C THR A 216 -5.37 -40.11 -1.19
N GLN A 217 -6.51 -40.80 -1.11
CA GLN A 217 -6.59 -42.26 -1.12
C GLN A 217 -6.37 -42.85 -2.52
N ASP A 218 -6.97 -42.24 -3.55
CA ASP A 218 -6.95 -42.78 -4.91
C ASP A 218 -5.78 -42.24 -5.74
N VAL A 219 -5.12 -41.16 -5.31
CA VAL A 219 -4.08 -40.48 -6.10
C VAL A 219 -2.77 -40.37 -5.34
N LEU A 220 -2.70 -39.60 -4.25
CA LEU A 220 -1.43 -39.30 -3.58
C LEU A 220 -0.75 -40.54 -2.99
N ILE A 221 -1.48 -41.38 -2.25
CA ILE A 221 -0.93 -42.60 -1.64
C ILE A 221 -0.41 -43.58 -2.72
N PRO A 222 -1.19 -43.92 -3.77
CA PRO A 222 -0.68 -44.74 -4.87
C PRO A 222 0.56 -44.16 -5.58
N LEU A 223 0.59 -42.84 -5.82
CA LEU A 223 1.74 -42.21 -6.46
C LEU A 223 3.01 -42.27 -5.61
N VAL A 224 2.89 -42.14 -4.29
CA VAL A 224 4.03 -42.34 -3.37
C VAL A 224 4.55 -43.77 -3.46
N ASN A 225 3.66 -44.76 -3.53
CA ASN A 225 4.07 -46.17 -3.69
C ASN A 225 4.83 -46.36 -5.02
N SER A 226 4.33 -45.80 -6.13
CA SER A 226 5.05 -45.82 -7.41
C SER A 226 6.38 -45.07 -7.38
N ALA A 227 6.49 -44.00 -6.59
CA ALA A 227 7.76 -43.29 -6.39
C ALA A 227 8.78 -44.17 -5.64
N HIS A 228 8.34 -44.91 -4.62
CA HIS A 228 9.17 -45.88 -3.91
C HIS A 228 9.64 -47.02 -4.82
N GLU A 229 8.79 -47.56 -5.70
CA GLU A 229 9.17 -48.56 -6.71
C GLU A 229 10.26 -48.05 -7.67
N LYS A 230 10.31 -46.74 -7.91
CA LYS A 230 11.35 -46.06 -8.70
C LYS A 230 12.57 -45.61 -7.86
N ASN A 231 12.70 -46.08 -6.62
CA ASN A 231 13.76 -45.75 -5.67
C ASN A 231 13.84 -44.25 -5.28
N LEU A 232 12.73 -43.52 -5.33
CA LEU A 232 12.66 -42.13 -4.84
C LEU A 232 12.26 -42.14 -3.37
N THR A 233 13.25 -42.03 -2.47
CA THR A 233 13.08 -42.20 -1.02
C THR A 233 12.66 -40.93 -0.27
N PHE A 234 12.10 -39.94 -0.96
CA PHE A 234 11.76 -38.63 -0.38
C PHE A 234 10.53 -38.64 0.53
N PHE A 235 9.63 -39.63 0.38
CA PHE A 235 8.33 -39.66 1.04
C PHE A 235 8.33 -40.46 2.36
N THR A 236 9.26 -40.14 3.26
CA THR A 236 9.48 -40.90 4.52
C THR A 236 8.26 -40.94 5.45
N HIS A 237 7.35 -39.97 5.37
CA HIS A 237 6.08 -39.94 6.10
C HIS A 237 4.85 -40.17 5.21
N GLY A 238 5.06 -40.59 3.95
CA GLY A 238 4.00 -40.70 2.95
C GLY A 238 3.37 -39.35 2.57
N LEU A 239 2.21 -39.41 1.92
CA LEU A 239 1.36 -38.26 1.58
C LEU A 239 -0.10 -38.51 2.00
N ASP A 240 -0.32 -38.98 3.22
CA ASP A 240 -1.67 -39.15 3.79
C ASP A 240 -2.23 -37.81 4.30
N VAL A 241 -2.49 -36.91 3.35
CA VAL A 241 -2.95 -35.54 3.61
C VAL A 241 -4.26 -35.54 4.40
N LEU A 242 -5.21 -36.41 4.06
CA LEU A 242 -6.45 -36.55 4.82
C LEU A 242 -6.17 -36.96 6.27
N GLY A 243 -5.30 -37.96 6.47
CA GLY A 243 -4.96 -38.43 7.81
C GLY A 243 -4.28 -37.35 8.67
N TRP A 244 -3.48 -36.49 8.05
CA TRP A 244 -2.88 -35.32 8.71
C TRP A 244 -3.93 -34.24 9.08
N LEU A 245 -4.99 -34.10 8.28
CA LEU A 245 -6.05 -33.12 8.48
C LEU A 245 -7.09 -33.55 9.53
N ASP A 246 -7.46 -34.83 9.54
CA ASP A 246 -8.44 -35.38 10.49
C ASP A 246 -7.83 -35.90 11.80
N GLY A 247 -6.51 -36.01 11.86
CA GLY A 247 -5.77 -36.42 13.05
C GLY A 247 -5.65 -37.93 13.24
N THR A 248 -6.04 -38.74 12.25
CA THR A 248 -5.81 -40.19 12.27
C THR A 248 -4.33 -40.55 12.12
N VAL A 249 -3.53 -39.66 11.52
CA VAL A 249 -2.07 -39.77 11.42
C VAL A 249 -1.43 -38.46 11.93
N PRO A 250 -0.30 -38.51 12.67
CA PRO A 250 0.39 -37.30 13.10
C PRO A 250 0.83 -36.44 11.91
N VAL A 251 0.65 -35.12 12.03
CA VAL A 251 1.19 -34.15 11.06
C VAL A 251 2.72 -34.27 11.04
N PRO A 252 3.35 -34.42 9.86
CA PRO A 252 4.82 -34.51 9.76
C PRO A 252 5.54 -33.23 10.24
N PRO A 253 6.84 -33.31 10.54
CA PRO A 253 7.67 -32.14 10.86
C PRO A 253 7.65 -31.08 9.74
N LEU A 254 7.88 -29.83 10.13
CA LEU A 254 7.86 -28.70 9.19
C LEU A 254 8.87 -28.87 8.05
N GLU A 255 10.05 -29.44 8.33
CA GLU A 255 11.09 -29.69 7.33
C GLU A 255 10.63 -30.68 6.25
N TYR A 256 9.80 -31.67 6.63
CA TYR A 256 9.22 -32.62 5.69
C TYR A 256 8.15 -31.95 4.84
N LEU A 257 7.25 -31.19 5.45
CA LEU A 257 6.23 -30.42 4.73
C LEU A 257 6.88 -29.41 3.75
N ALA A 258 7.93 -28.71 4.18
CA ALA A 258 8.67 -27.76 3.36
C ALA A 258 9.48 -28.42 2.22
N SER A 259 9.73 -29.74 2.28
CA SER A 259 10.44 -30.44 1.21
C SER A 259 9.65 -30.34 -0.10
N VAL A 260 10.35 -30.17 -1.22
CA VAL A 260 9.72 -29.96 -2.53
C VAL A 260 8.79 -31.12 -2.93
N PRO A 261 9.17 -32.40 -2.79
CA PRO A 261 8.29 -33.51 -3.15
C PRO A 261 6.93 -33.51 -2.42
N VAL A 262 6.87 -32.94 -1.21
CA VAL A 262 5.65 -32.85 -0.39
C VAL A 262 4.92 -31.53 -0.62
N SER A 263 5.62 -30.40 -0.51
CA SER A 263 5.00 -29.08 -0.64
C SER A 263 4.42 -28.83 -2.03
N PHE A 264 5.06 -29.29 -3.12
CA PHE A 264 4.53 -29.10 -4.49
C PHE A 264 3.07 -29.59 -4.61
N PRO A 265 2.78 -30.89 -4.42
CA PRO A 265 1.43 -31.42 -4.58
C PRO A 265 0.46 -30.90 -3.51
N VAL A 266 0.90 -30.66 -2.27
CA VAL A 266 -0.02 -30.21 -1.21
C VAL A 266 -0.38 -28.72 -1.37
N ILE A 267 0.54 -27.87 -1.84
CA ILE A 267 0.23 -26.49 -2.25
C ILE A 267 -0.76 -26.50 -3.41
N GLY A 268 -0.53 -27.34 -4.43
CA GLY A 268 -1.47 -27.51 -5.54
C GLY A 268 -2.86 -27.94 -5.07
N LEU A 269 -2.94 -28.95 -4.20
CA LEU A 269 -4.19 -29.37 -3.58
C LEU A 269 -4.88 -28.23 -2.81
N THR A 270 -4.12 -27.43 -2.08
CA THR A 270 -4.64 -26.27 -1.34
C THR A 270 -5.32 -25.27 -2.26
N GLN A 271 -4.70 -24.96 -3.41
CA GLN A 271 -5.25 -24.06 -4.43
C GLN A 271 -6.56 -24.59 -5.03
N LEU A 272 -6.59 -25.88 -5.34
CA LEU A 272 -7.78 -26.54 -5.88
C LEU A 272 -8.91 -26.57 -4.87
N VAL A 273 -8.60 -26.87 -3.60
CA VAL A 273 -9.57 -26.81 -2.49
C VAL A 273 -10.10 -25.40 -2.33
N GLN A 274 -9.24 -24.38 -2.41
CA GLN A 274 -9.68 -22.98 -2.30
C GLN A 274 -10.59 -22.56 -3.46
N TYR A 275 -10.26 -22.95 -4.70
CA TYR A 275 -11.13 -22.73 -5.86
C TYR A 275 -12.49 -23.42 -5.69
N LEU A 276 -12.48 -24.68 -5.24
CA LEU A 276 -13.69 -25.44 -4.95
C LEU A 276 -14.53 -24.78 -3.85
N VAL A 277 -13.91 -24.31 -2.77
CA VAL A 277 -14.60 -23.57 -1.70
C VAL A 277 -15.29 -22.33 -2.25
N VAL A 278 -14.61 -21.53 -3.08
CA VAL A 278 -15.23 -20.35 -3.69
C VAL A 278 -16.44 -20.74 -4.54
N ALA A 279 -16.32 -21.78 -5.36
CA ALA A 279 -17.42 -22.30 -6.17
C ALA A 279 -18.60 -22.73 -5.27
N SER A 280 -18.36 -23.61 -4.28
CA SER A 280 -19.39 -24.13 -3.38
C SER A 280 -20.07 -23.04 -2.54
N VAL A 281 -19.30 -22.13 -1.94
CA VAL A 281 -19.82 -21.02 -1.12
C VAL A 281 -20.70 -20.08 -1.92
N THR A 282 -20.36 -19.84 -3.19
CA THR A 282 -21.14 -19.00 -4.11
C THR A 282 -22.25 -19.77 -4.84
N ALA A 283 -22.46 -21.05 -4.48
CA ALA A 283 -23.43 -21.95 -5.08
C ALA A 283 -23.27 -22.09 -6.60
N LEU A 284 -22.02 -22.16 -7.05
CA LEU A 284 -21.61 -22.40 -8.43
C LEU A 284 -20.88 -23.74 -8.55
N THR A 285 -20.98 -24.37 -9.72
CA THR A 285 -20.07 -25.46 -10.10
C THR A 285 -18.69 -24.89 -10.48
N PRO A 286 -17.61 -25.72 -10.50
CA PRO A 286 -16.30 -25.29 -10.98
C PRO A 286 -16.33 -24.67 -12.40
N GLY A 287 -17.17 -25.18 -13.30
CA GLY A 287 -17.34 -24.65 -14.64
C GLY A 287 -18.11 -23.34 -14.67
N GLU A 288 -19.18 -23.20 -13.88
CA GLU A 288 -19.91 -21.93 -13.78
C GLU A 288 -19.03 -20.81 -13.18
N LEU A 289 -18.17 -21.14 -12.21
CA LEU A 289 -17.17 -20.19 -11.69
C LEU A 289 -16.16 -19.82 -12.78
N ARG A 290 -15.66 -20.80 -13.54
CA ARG A 290 -14.75 -20.55 -14.68
C ARG A 290 -15.38 -19.60 -15.70
N ASP A 291 -16.67 -19.75 -15.98
CA ASP A 291 -17.38 -18.90 -16.94
C ASP A 291 -17.53 -17.44 -16.47
N ARG A 292 -17.31 -17.16 -15.16
CA ARG A 292 -17.18 -15.79 -14.63
C ARG A 292 -15.79 -15.18 -14.85
N LEU A 293 -14.82 -15.95 -15.33
CA LEU A 293 -13.43 -15.54 -15.55
C LEU A 293 -13.17 -15.31 -17.05
N LYS A 294 -12.28 -14.36 -17.37
CA LYS A 294 -11.83 -14.10 -18.76
C LYS A 294 -10.49 -14.76 -19.08
N GLY A 295 -9.71 -15.10 -18.07
CA GLY A 295 -8.47 -15.85 -18.21
C GLY A 295 -7.88 -16.17 -16.85
N ALA A 296 -6.87 -17.04 -16.86
CA ALA A 296 -6.16 -17.48 -15.67
C ALA A 296 -4.66 -17.54 -15.93
N THR A 297 -3.86 -17.40 -14.89
CA THR A 297 -2.43 -17.73 -14.93
C THR A 297 -1.98 -18.15 -13.54
N GLY A 298 -0.79 -18.74 -13.45
CA GLY A 298 -0.24 -19.12 -12.17
C GLY A 298 1.26 -18.89 -12.11
N HIS A 299 1.72 -18.52 -10.93
CA HIS A 299 3.13 -18.29 -10.65
C HIS A 299 3.79 -19.63 -10.33
N SER A 300 4.81 -19.98 -11.12
CA SER A 300 5.51 -21.27 -11.02
C SER A 300 4.51 -22.44 -11.11
N GLN A 301 4.52 -23.35 -10.13
CA GLN A 301 3.61 -24.49 -10.07
C GLN A 301 2.11 -24.15 -10.11
N GLY A 302 1.72 -22.90 -9.78
CA GLY A 302 0.32 -22.47 -9.82
C GLY A 302 -0.30 -22.51 -11.21
N ILE A 303 0.52 -22.52 -12.27
CA ILE A 303 0.04 -22.58 -13.65
C ILE A 303 -0.83 -23.82 -13.91
N LEU A 304 -0.58 -24.91 -13.19
CA LEU A 304 -1.41 -26.11 -13.27
C LEU A 304 -2.81 -25.90 -12.70
N SER A 305 -2.95 -25.20 -11.58
CA SER A 305 -4.26 -24.89 -11.01
C SER A 305 -5.07 -23.99 -11.96
N ALA A 306 -4.39 -23.10 -12.71
CA ALA A 306 -5.02 -22.34 -13.78
C ALA A 306 -5.55 -23.24 -14.92
N VAL A 307 -4.77 -24.26 -15.33
CA VAL A 307 -5.20 -25.25 -16.33
C VAL A 307 -6.38 -26.09 -15.81
N VAL A 308 -6.34 -26.55 -14.56
CA VAL A 308 -7.45 -27.30 -13.96
C VAL A 308 -8.73 -26.45 -13.93
N ALA A 309 -8.64 -25.19 -13.48
CA ALA A 309 -9.78 -24.28 -13.49
C ALA A 309 -10.32 -24.05 -14.92
N ALA A 310 -9.44 -23.91 -15.91
CA ALA A 310 -9.82 -23.67 -17.30
C ALA A 310 -10.44 -24.90 -17.99
N THR A 311 -10.07 -26.11 -17.60
CA THR A 311 -10.52 -27.37 -18.24
C THR A 311 -11.72 -28.03 -17.56
N SER A 312 -12.12 -27.57 -16.38
CA SER A 312 -13.19 -28.21 -15.59
C SER A 312 -14.55 -27.58 -15.83
N THR A 313 -15.58 -28.40 -16.09
CA THR A 313 -16.96 -27.98 -16.35
C THR A 313 -17.91 -28.22 -15.18
N ASP A 314 -17.59 -29.19 -14.32
CA ASP A 314 -18.41 -29.68 -13.22
C ASP A 314 -17.51 -30.33 -12.16
N LEU A 315 -18.10 -30.89 -11.09
CA LEU A 315 -17.34 -31.53 -10.01
C LEU A 315 -16.60 -32.80 -10.45
N GLU A 316 -17.14 -33.54 -11.42
CA GLU A 316 -16.53 -34.80 -11.87
C GLU A 316 -15.28 -34.52 -12.71
N SER A 317 -15.41 -33.68 -13.74
CA SER A 317 -14.29 -33.20 -14.55
C SER A 317 -13.26 -32.45 -13.71
N PHE A 318 -13.69 -31.68 -12.70
CA PHE A 318 -12.77 -31.06 -11.75
C PHE A 318 -11.95 -32.10 -10.98
N ALA A 319 -12.57 -33.15 -10.45
CA ALA A 319 -11.85 -34.22 -9.77
C ALA A 319 -10.88 -34.96 -10.73
N GLN A 320 -11.29 -35.23 -11.97
CA GLN A 320 -10.44 -35.88 -12.98
C GLN A 320 -9.22 -35.02 -13.35
N ASN A 321 -9.42 -33.73 -13.63
CA ASN A 321 -8.34 -32.79 -13.93
C ASN A 321 -7.42 -32.57 -12.72
N SER A 322 -7.97 -32.61 -11.51
CA SER A 322 -7.19 -32.55 -10.27
C SER A 322 -6.31 -33.79 -10.08
N THR A 323 -6.80 -34.99 -10.42
CA THR A 323 -5.98 -36.21 -10.45
C THR A 323 -4.79 -36.08 -11.40
N LYS A 324 -5.02 -35.56 -12.63
CA LYS A 324 -3.94 -35.29 -13.60
C LYS A 324 -2.92 -34.30 -13.03
N ALA A 325 -3.38 -33.22 -12.41
CA ALA A 325 -2.51 -32.19 -11.83
C ALA A 325 -1.70 -32.70 -10.63
N LEU A 326 -2.30 -33.48 -9.72
CA LEU A 326 -1.58 -34.09 -8.60
C LEU A 326 -0.52 -35.08 -9.06
N ARG A 327 -0.84 -35.90 -10.07
CA ARG A 327 0.15 -36.76 -10.71
C ARG A 327 1.32 -35.94 -11.25
N TRP A 328 1.04 -34.85 -11.95
CA TRP A 328 2.07 -33.94 -12.43
C TRP A 328 2.91 -33.33 -11.29
N TRP A 329 2.29 -32.79 -10.24
CA TRP A 329 3.01 -32.14 -9.14
C TRP A 329 3.90 -33.11 -8.36
N VAL A 330 3.45 -34.35 -8.13
CA VAL A 330 4.26 -35.38 -7.47
C VAL A 330 5.51 -35.69 -8.30
N TRP A 331 5.37 -35.91 -9.62
CA TRP A 331 6.52 -36.25 -10.46
C TRP A 331 7.45 -35.06 -10.69
N VAL A 332 6.95 -33.86 -10.90
CA VAL A 332 7.78 -32.65 -11.03
C VAL A 332 8.51 -32.32 -9.72
N GLY A 333 7.84 -32.45 -8.58
CA GLY A 333 8.46 -32.28 -7.27
C GLY A 333 9.55 -33.31 -7.01
N ALA A 334 9.25 -34.59 -7.22
CA ALA A 334 10.19 -35.68 -6.97
C ALA A 334 11.39 -35.66 -7.93
N ARG A 335 11.17 -35.43 -9.24
CA ARG A 335 12.27 -35.36 -10.22
C ARG A 335 13.08 -34.07 -10.12
N GLY A 336 12.45 -32.96 -9.74
CA GLY A 336 13.17 -31.73 -9.40
C GLY A 336 14.11 -31.95 -8.21
N GLN A 337 13.64 -32.63 -7.16
CA GLN A 337 14.46 -32.96 -6.00
C GLN A 337 15.56 -33.98 -6.30
N GLU A 338 15.30 -34.94 -7.19
CA GLU A 338 16.32 -35.89 -7.71
C GLU A 338 17.40 -35.16 -8.51
N ALA A 339 17.02 -34.22 -9.38
CA ALA A 339 17.96 -33.45 -10.20
C ALA A 339 18.84 -32.52 -9.37
N PHE A 340 18.30 -31.95 -8.28
CA PHE A 340 19.03 -31.08 -7.36
C PHE A 340 18.89 -31.56 -5.91
N PRO A 341 19.76 -32.48 -5.44
CA PRO A 341 19.68 -33.00 -4.09
C PRO A 341 20.02 -31.94 -3.04
N VAL A 342 19.40 -32.04 -1.87
CA VAL A 342 19.69 -31.16 -0.73
C VAL A 342 21.11 -31.44 -0.22
N LEU A 343 21.96 -30.42 -0.26
CA LEU A 343 23.31 -30.47 0.29
C LEU A 343 23.35 -29.73 1.63
N ALA A 344 24.06 -30.29 2.61
CA ALA A 344 24.26 -29.65 3.90
C ALA A 344 25.06 -28.34 3.72
N VAL A 345 24.54 -27.25 4.30
CA VAL A 345 25.22 -25.96 4.39
C VAL A 345 25.89 -25.87 5.75
N GLU A 346 27.10 -25.32 5.81
CA GLU A 346 27.85 -25.22 7.05
C GLU A 346 27.07 -24.42 8.12
N PRO A 347 27.01 -24.89 9.39
CA PRO A 347 26.22 -24.24 10.44
C PRO A 347 26.54 -22.75 10.63
N ASN A 348 27.80 -22.35 10.47
CA ASN A 348 28.22 -20.94 10.59
C ASN A 348 27.61 -20.06 9.48
N ILE A 349 27.44 -20.58 8.26
CA ILE A 349 26.80 -19.85 7.15
C ILE A 349 25.30 -19.71 7.41
N VAL A 350 24.67 -20.78 7.91
CA VAL A 350 23.24 -20.76 8.27
C VAL A 350 23.00 -19.72 9.37
N GLN A 351 23.79 -19.76 10.44
CA GLN A 351 23.68 -18.82 11.55
C GLN A 351 23.88 -17.36 11.10
N ASP A 352 24.95 -17.07 10.35
CA ASP A 352 25.21 -15.71 9.85
C ASP A 352 24.10 -15.19 8.93
N SER A 353 23.52 -16.05 8.08
CA SER A 353 22.39 -15.70 7.21
C SER A 353 21.10 -15.42 7.98
N VAL A 354 20.82 -16.20 9.03
CA VAL A 354 19.66 -15.99 9.90
C VAL A 354 19.83 -14.71 10.72
N ASP A 355 21.00 -14.49 11.32
CA ASP A 355 21.31 -13.30 12.13
C ASP A 355 21.29 -12.01 11.29
N GLY A 356 21.63 -12.10 10.00
CA GLY A 356 21.52 -10.99 9.05
C GLY A 356 20.10 -10.69 8.55
N GLY A 357 19.13 -11.53 8.92
CA GLY A 357 17.71 -11.39 8.55
C GLY A 357 17.34 -11.95 7.17
N GLU A 358 18.24 -12.67 6.49
CA GLU A 358 17.96 -13.27 5.18
C GLU A 358 17.29 -14.65 5.27
N GLY A 359 17.34 -15.30 6.45
CA GLY A 359 16.77 -16.63 6.68
C GLY A 359 17.75 -17.77 6.34
N ALA A 360 17.28 -19.01 6.47
CA ALA A 360 18.10 -20.19 6.20
C ALA A 360 18.44 -20.29 4.70
N PRO A 361 19.73 -20.50 4.33
CA PRO A 361 20.14 -20.60 2.93
C PRO A 361 19.42 -21.71 2.17
N SER A 362 18.89 -21.35 1.01
CA SER A 362 18.19 -22.23 0.07
C SER A 362 18.64 -21.93 -1.36
N PRO A 363 18.29 -22.75 -2.36
CA PRO A 363 18.65 -22.50 -3.74
C PRO A 363 17.89 -21.36 -4.44
N MET A 364 17.04 -20.62 -3.72
CA MET A 364 16.27 -19.49 -4.27
C MET A 364 16.31 -18.27 -3.34
N LEU A 365 16.80 -17.14 -3.84
CA LEU A 365 16.98 -15.89 -3.10
C LEU A 365 16.11 -14.77 -3.68
N SER A 366 15.15 -14.28 -2.90
CA SER A 366 14.33 -13.12 -3.24
C SER A 366 15.09 -11.81 -3.00
N VAL A 367 15.08 -10.92 -4.00
CA VAL A 367 15.65 -9.58 -3.93
C VAL A 367 14.58 -8.57 -4.36
N THR A 368 14.17 -7.69 -3.44
CA THR A 368 13.10 -6.70 -3.66
C THR A 368 13.55 -5.29 -3.32
N GLY A 369 13.28 -4.33 -4.22
CA GLY A 369 13.67 -2.91 -4.09
C GLY A 369 14.90 -2.51 -4.88
N LEU A 370 15.69 -3.46 -5.40
CA LEU A 370 16.88 -3.19 -6.21
C LEU A 370 16.54 -3.21 -7.72
N PRO A 371 17.04 -2.25 -8.53
CA PRO A 371 16.89 -2.30 -9.99
C PRO A 371 17.60 -3.50 -10.63
N LEU A 372 17.05 -4.02 -11.73
CA LEU A 372 17.59 -5.18 -12.46
C LEU A 372 19.08 -5.00 -12.81
N THR A 373 19.43 -3.88 -13.43
CA THR A 373 20.80 -3.59 -13.88
C THR A 373 21.82 -3.57 -12.72
N ALA A 374 21.40 -3.13 -11.53
CA ALA A 374 22.24 -3.17 -10.33
C ALA A 374 22.40 -4.60 -9.81
N LEU A 375 21.32 -5.37 -9.76
CA LEU A 375 21.35 -6.77 -9.35
C LEU A 375 22.24 -7.63 -10.26
N GLU A 376 22.07 -7.48 -11.58
CA GLU A 376 22.88 -8.19 -12.59
C GLU A 376 24.38 -7.89 -12.43
N LYS A 377 24.76 -6.65 -12.11
CA LYS A 377 26.15 -6.29 -11.83
C LYS A 377 26.72 -7.04 -10.61
N HIS A 378 25.92 -7.18 -9.54
CA HIS A 378 26.34 -7.94 -8.36
C HIS A 378 26.43 -9.44 -8.65
N ILE A 379 25.45 -10.00 -9.37
CA ILE A 379 25.47 -11.40 -9.81
C ILE A 379 26.70 -11.68 -10.69
N ALA A 380 26.96 -10.85 -11.70
CA ALA A 380 28.13 -10.99 -12.56
C ALA A 380 29.45 -10.89 -11.77
N GLY A 381 29.49 -10.02 -10.76
CA GLY A 381 30.64 -9.90 -9.85
C GLY A 381 30.91 -11.20 -9.08
N VAL A 382 29.85 -11.83 -8.54
CA VAL A 382 29.95 -13.10 -7.82
C VAL A 382 30.26 -14.26 -8.76
N ASN A 383 29.59 -14.36 -9.92
CA ASN A 383 29.76 -15.43 -10.89
C ASN A 383 31.18 -15.54 -11.47
N LYS A 384 31.94 -14.44 -11.51
CA LYS A 384 33.37 -14.45 -11.90
C LYS A 384 34.23 -15.36 -11.03
N HIS A 385 33.80 -15.61 -9.79
CA HIS A 385 34.52 -16.43 -8.82
C HIS A 385 33.91 -17.84 -8.67
N LEU A 386 32.88 -18.17 -9.47
CA LEU A 386 32.16 -19.44 -9.38
C LEU A 386 32.40 -20.29 -10.64
N PRO A 387 32.55 -21.62 -10.51
CA PRO A 387 32.55 -22.52 -11.65
C PRO A 387 31.18 -22.51 -12.34
N LYS A 388 31.12 -22.94 -13.60
CA LYS A 388 29.89 -22.91 -14.43
C LYS A 388 28.68 -23.55 -13.75
N ASN A 389 28.88 -24.69 -13.10
CA ASN A 389 27.85 -25.46 -12.38
C ASN A 389 27.47 -24.89 -11.00
N SER A 390 27.95 -23.69 -10.65
CA SER A 390 27.56 -22.98 -9.43
C SER A 390 27.15 -21.54 -9.71
N GLN A 391 27.04 -21.14 -10.98
CA GLN A 391 26.70 -19.77 -11.35
C GLN A 391 25.25 -19.43 -10.99
N LEU A 392 25.07 -18.20 -10.56
CA LEU A 392 23.79 -17.62 -10.17
C LEU A 392 23.09 -17.03 -11.40
N THR A 393 21.78 -17.23 -11.51
CA THR A 393 20.96 -16.66 -12.58
C THR A 393 19.66 -16.10 -12.02
N ILE A 394 19.06 -15.13 -12.71
CA ILE A 394 17.74 -14.62 -12.33
C ILE A 394 16.71 -15.54 -12.98
N ALA A 395 15.88 -16.15 -12.15
CA ALA A 395 14.84 -17.10 -12.56
C ALA A 395 13.48 -16.42 -12.68
N LEU A 396 13.15 -15.56 -11.71
CA LEU A 396 11.82 -14.95 -11.61
C LEU A 396 11.91 -13.44 -11.74
N HIS A 397 11.27 -12.89 -12.75
CA HIS A 397 11.06 -11.45 -12.95
C HIS A 397 9.64 -11.07 -12.49
N ASN A 398 9.49 -10.96 -11.17
CA ASN A 398 8.18 -10.70 -10.54
C ASN A 398 7.71 -9.25 -10.72
N GLY A 399 8.63 -8.31 -10.97
CA GLY A 399 8.33 -6.92 -11.26
C GLY A 399 9.58 -6.13 -11.65
N SER A 400 9.47 -4.81 -11.81
CA SER A 400 10.60 -3.95 -12.21
C SER A 400 11.74 -3.88 -11.17
N ARG A 401 11.43 -4.22 -9.91
CA ARG A 401 12.38 -4.25 -8.78
C ARG A 401 12.15 -5.44 -7.85
N ALA A 402 11.59 -6.53 -8.35
CA ALA A 402 11.31 -7.74 -7.56
C ALA A 402 11.74 -8.95 -8.35
N PHE A 403 12.79 -9.62 -7.87
CA PHE A 403 13.47 -10.70 -8.58
C PHE A 403 13.74 -11.88 -7.67
N VAL A 404 13.90 -13.06 -8.24
CA VAL A 404 14.44 -14.23 -7.53
C VAL A 404 15.66 -14.75 -8.27
N VAL A 405 16.77 -14.85 -7.55
CA VAL A 405 18.04 -15.38 -8.02
C VAL A 405 18.16 -16.82 -7.57
N VAL A 406 18.60 -17.71 -8.46
CA VAL A 406 18.72 -19.15 -8.19
C VAL A 406 20.14 -19.64 -8.39
N GLY A 407 20.49 -20.69 -7.64
CA GLY A 407 21.78 -21.37 -7.68
C GLY A 407 22.06 -22.10 -6.37
N PRO A 408 23.23 -22.73 -6.19
CA PRO A 408 23.55 -23.44 -4.95
C PRO A 408 23.47 -22.52 -3.72
N PRO A 409 22.91 -22.96 -2.58
CA PRO A 409 22.74 -22.13 -1.39
C PRO A 409 24.00 -21.38 -0.95
N ARG A 410 25.15 -22.06 -1.00
CA ARG A 410 26.47 -21.47 -0.67
C ARG A 410 26.86 -20.35 -1.63
N ALA A 411 26.57 -20.48 -2.92
CA ALA A 411 26.86 -19.44 -3.90
C ALA A 411 25.93 -18.23 -3.70
N LEU A 412 24.65 -18.47 -3.42
CA LEU A 412 23.68 -17.41 -3.10
C LEU A 412 24.04 -16.67 -1.81
N TYR A 413 24.57 -17.35 -0.80
CA TYR A 413 25.13 -16.69 0.38
C TYR A 413 26.30 -15.76 0.02
N GLY A 414 27.15 -16.14 -0.94
CA GLY A 414 28.15 -15.24 -1.52
C GLY A 414 27.54 -13.94 -2.08
N LEU A 415 26.40 -14.03 -2.75
CA LEU A 415 25.64 -12.85 -3.20
C LEU A 415 25.06 -12.06 -2.03
N VAL A 416 24.50 -12.72 -1.00
CA VAL A 416 24.01 -12.05 0.23
C VAL A 416 25.11 -11.20 0.87
N THR A 417 26.30 -11.76 1.08
CA THR A 417 27.42 -11.01 1.68
C THR A 417 27.86 -9.82 0.83
N ALA A 418 27.81 -9.94 -0.50
CA ALA A 418 28.09 -8.83 -1.41
C ALA A 418 27.02 -7.73 -1.33
N LEU A 419 25.75 -8.11 -1.26
CA LEU A 419 24.61 -7.19 -1.17
C LEU A 419 24.54 -6.49 0.19
N ARG A 420 24.88 -7.17 1.29
CA ARG A 420 24.93 -6.55 2.64
C ARG A 420 25.87 -5.34 2.71
N LYS A 421 26.96 -5.33 1.94
CA LYS A 421 27.92 -4.21 1.91
C LYS A 421 27.32 -2.92 1.34
N VAL A 422 26.31 -3.02 0.49
CA VAL A 422 25.67 -1.87 -0.16
C VAL A 422 24.28 -1.57 0.40
N ARG A 423 23.65 -2.53 1.10
CA ARG A 423 22.36 -2.40 1.75
C ARG A 423 22.44 -1.44 2.95
N ALA A 424 21.44 -0.57 3.08
CA ALA A 424 21.26 0.22 4.29
C ALA A 424 20.84 -0.69 5.46
N PRO A 425 21.42 -0.54 6.66
CA PRO A 425 20.88 -1.18 7.87
C PRO A 425 19.42 -0.78 8.09
N SER A 426 18.62 -1.73 8.59
CA SER A 426 17.23 -1.48 8.96
C SER A 426 17.13 -0.34 9.97
N GLY A 427 16.26 0.64 9.71
CA GLY A 427 16.06 1.79 10.59
C GLY A 427 17.14 2.89 10.51
N LEU A 428 18.13 2.79 9.60
CA LEU A 428 19.08 3.88 9.39
C LEU A 428 18.35 5.10 8.81
N ASP A 429 18.31 6.20 9.57
CA ASP A 429 17.81 7.49 9.07
C ASP A 429 18.82 8.09 8.08
N GLN A 430 18.38 8.24 6.84
CA GLN A 430 19.15 8.85 5.75
C GLN A 430 18.50 10.15 5.25
N SER A 431 17.51 10.69 5.98
CA SER A 431 16.72 11.88 5.58
C SER A 431 17.59 13.13 5.40
N LYS A 432 18.70 13.24 6.15
CA LYS A 432 19.68 14.34 6.04
C LYS A 432 20.85 14.03 5.11
N VAL A 433 20.93 12.83 4.55
CA VAL A 433 21.96 12.44 3.56
C VAL A 433 21.42 12.75 2.14
N PRO A 434 22.17 13.46 1.29
CA PRO A 434 21.81 13.66 -0.12
C PRO A 434 21.42 12.35 -0.79
N PHE A 435 20.32 12.34 -1.55
CA PHE A 435 19.69 11.13 -2.06
C PHE A 435 20.68 10.22 -2.82
N SER A 436 21.51 10.79 -3.70
CA SER A 436 22.50 10.02 -4.49
C SER A 436 23.59 9.35 -3.65
N GLN A 437 23.80 9.80 -2.41
CA GLN A 437 24.82 9.29 -1.49
C GLN A 437 24.25 8.31 -0.45
N ARG A 438 22.93 8.06 -0.47
CA ARG A 438 22.28 7.11 0.43
C ARG A 438 22.70 5.69 0.10
N LYS A 439 22.82 4.87 1.14
CA LYS A 439 22.84 3.42 0.98
C LYS A 439 21.50 2.95 0.43
N ALA A 440 21.54 1.99 -0.48
CA ALA A 440 20.35 1.46 -1.12
C ALA A 440 19.48 0.71 -0.09
N VAL A 441 18.17 1.00 -0.11
CA VAL A 441 17.18 0.31 0.73
C VAL A 441 16.51 -0.76 -0.12
N PHE A 442 16.78 -2.03 0.18
CA PHE A 442 16.21 -3.18 -0.49
C PHE A 442 16.20 -4.37 0.47
N ASN A 443 15.33 -5.34 0.25
CA ASN A 443 15.22 -6.54 1.05
C ASN A 443 15.77 -7.76 0.30
N VAL A 444 16.41 -8.65 1.04
CA VAL A 444 17.01 -9.90 0.55
C VAL A 444 16.59 -11.01 1.49
N ARG A 445 15.99 -12.08 0.96
CA ARG A 445 15.50 -13.18 1.79
C ARG A 445 15.53 -14.49 1.00
N PHE A 446 16.05 -15.55 1.60
CA PHE A 446 15.94 -16.90 1.06
C PHE A 446 14.49 -17.37 1.09
N LEU A 447 14.06 -17.99 -0.01
CA LEU A 447 12.75 -18.64 -0.11
C LEU A 447 12.84 -20.05 0.45
N VAL A 448 11.74 -20.58 0.94
CA VAL A 448 11.72 -21.92 1.56
C VAL A 448 11.40 -22.93 0.47
N VAL A 449 12.36 -23.09 -0.43
CA VAL A 449 12.26 -23.93 -1.63
C VAL A 449 13.56 -24.68 -1.82
N GLY A 450 13.49 -26.02 -1.81
CA GLY A 450 14.66 -26.91 -1.86
C GLY A 450 15.24 -27.15 -3.26
N VAL A 451 14.64 -26.60 -4.31
CA VAL A 451 15.00 -26.84 -5.72
C VAL A 451 15.09 -25.50 -6.48
N PRO A 452 16.15 -25.25 -7.28
CA PRO A 452 16.29 -24.05 -8.10
C PRO A 452 15.42 -24.13 -9.37
N TYR A 453 14.10 -24.06 -9.20
CA TYR A 453 13.16 -24.02 -10.33
C TYR A 453 13.45 -22.87 -11.29
N HIS A 454 12.98 -23.01 -12.54
CA HIS A 454 13.12 -22.02 -13.60
C HIS A 454 14.58 -21.74 -13.97
N SER A 455 15.38 -22.80 -14.06
CA SER A 455 16.82 -22.65 -14.26
C SER A 455 17.44 -23.83 -14.99
N HIS A 456 18.61 -23.56 -15.57
CA HIS A 456 19.44 -24.55 -16.24
C HIS A 456 19.87 -25.72 -15.33
N TYR A 457 19.76 -25.58 -13.99
CA TYR A 457 20.04 -26.68 -13.06
C TYR A 457 19.08 -27.86 -13.22
N LEU A 458 17.92 -27.64 -13.85
CA LEU A 458 16.91 -28.66 -14.09
C LEU A 458 16.81 -29.07 -15.57
N ASP A 459 17.76 -28.67 -16.42
CA ASP A 459 17.78 -29.08 -17.82
C ASP A 459 17.81 -30.61 -17.95
N GLY A 460 16.99 -31.14 -18.87
CA GLY A 460 16.78 -32.58 -19.06
C GLY A 460 15.81 -33.24 -18.05
N THR A 461 15.39 -32.54 -16.98
CA THR A 461 14.40 -33.06 -16.03
C THR A 461 13.02 -33.23 -16.67
N THR A 462 12.66 -32.37 -17.63
CA THR A 462 11.40 -32.46 -18.39
C THR A 462 11.19 -33.85 -19.00
N GLU A 463 12.22 -34.44 -19.62
CA GLU A 463 12.10 -35.76 -20.25
C GLU A 463 11.83 -36.87 -19.23
N LYS A 464 12.46 -36.80 -18.04
CA LYS A 464 12.21 -37.76 -16.96
C LYS A 464 10.77 -37.66 -16.47
N VAL A 465 10.28 -36.44 -16.27
CA VAL A 465 8.89 -36.22 -15.83
C VAL A 465 7.91 -36.74 -16.87
N LEU A 466 8.12 -36.42 -18.16
CA LEU A 466 7.26 -36.91 -19.23
C LEU A 466 7.25 -38.43 -19.32
N ALA A 467 8.39 -39.10 -19.10
CA ALA A 467 8.46 -40.56 -19.03
C ALA A 467 7.66 -41.15 -17.86
N ASP A 468 7.56 -40.45 -16.72
CA ASP A 468 6.72 -40.89 -15.57
C ASP A 468 5.23 -40.57 -15.78
N LEU A 469 4.91 -39.52 -16.54
CA LEU A 469 3.53 -39.16 -16.90
C LEU A 469 2.96 -40.04 -18.02
N GLY A 470 3.79 -40.50 -18.95
CA GLY A 470 3.43 -41.41 -20.05
C GLY A 470 2.71 -40.72 -21.21
N ASP A 471 1.59 -40.06 -20.95
CA ASP A 471 0.68 -39.49 -21.96
C ASP A 471 0.53 -37.96 -21.83
N GLU A 472 0.01 -37.34 -22.90
CA GLU A 472 -0.49 -35.96 -22.86
C GLU A 472 -1.69 -35.87 -21.89
N LEU A 473 -1.61 -34.99 -20.91
CA LEU A 473 -2.63 -34.86 -19.86
C LEU A 473 -3.80 -33.94 -20.27
N TRP A 474 -3.54 -32.92 -21.09
CA TRP A 474 -4.55 -31.92 -21.49
C TRP A 474 -4.42 -31.54 -22.97
N ASP A 475 -5.56 -31.28 -23.61
CA ASP A 475 -5.60 -30.72 -24.97
C ASP A 475 -5.96 -29.22 -24.91
N ALA A 476 -5.35 -28.42 -25.80
CA ALA A 476 -5.61 -26.98 -25.88
C ALA A 476 -7.09 -26.64 -26.10
N LYS A 477 -7.84 -27.53 -26.76
CA LYS A 477 -9.28 -27.38 -27.01
C LYS A 477 -10.14 -27.56 -25.75
N GLU A 478 -9.60 -28.17 -24.70
CA GLU A 478 -10.31 -28.35 -23.42
C GLU A 478 -10.30 -27.08 -22.58
N LEU A 479 -9.41 -26.13 -22.87
CA LEU A 479 -9.30 -24.86 -22.14
C LEU A 479 -10.47 -23.92 -22.49
N GLY A 480 -11.45 -23.82 -21.59
CA GLY A 480 -12.62 -22.96 -21.75
C GLY A 480 -12.33 -21.45 -21.65
N ILE A 481 -11.20 -21.07 -21.04
CA ILE A 481 -10.72 -19.68 -20.91
C ILE A 481 -9.23 -19.60 -21.25
N ALA A 482 -8.73 -18.39 -21.49
CA ALA A 482 -7.30 -18.16 -21.74
C ALA A 482 -6.48 -18.61 -20.53
N VAL A 483 -5.38 -19.34 -20.76
CA VAL A 483 -4.37 -19.60 -19.73
C VAL A 483 -3.06 -18.99 -20.21
N TYR A 484 -2.52 -18.02 -19.46
CA TYR A 484 -1.35 -17.27 -19.91
C TYR A 484 -0.04 -17.94 -19.50
N HIS A 485 0.80 -18.21 -20.49
CA HIS A 485 2.13 -18.78 -20.35
C HIS A 485 3.04 -17.90 -19.47
N THR A 486 3.78 -18.50 -18.54
CA THR A 486 4.51 -17.79 -17.48
C THR A 486 5.71 -16.95 -17.97
N GLU A 487 6.36 -17.38 -19.05
CA GLU A 487 7.48 -16.64 -19.68
C GLU A 487 7.04 -15.62 -20.74
N THR A 488 6.08 -15.97 -21.59
CA THR A 488 5.76 -15.19 -22.80
C THR A 488 4.49 -14.35 -22.64
N GLY A 489 3.56 -14.75 -21.76
CA GLY A 489 2.21 -14.18 -21.67
C GLY A 489 1.27 -14.63 -22.80
N ALA A 490 1.70 -15.55 -23.67
CA ALA A 490 0.85 -16.09 -24.73
C ALA A 490 -0.26 -16.98 -24.18
N ASP A 491 -1.39 -17.06 -24.88
CA ASP A 491 -2.50 -17.94 -24.54
C ASP A 491 -2.18 -19.40 -24.90
N LEU A 492 -2.23 -20.30 -23.93
CA LEU A 492 -1.97 -21.73 -24.15
C LEU A 492 -2.99 -22.40 -25.08
N ARG A 493 -4.17 -21.79 -25.31
CA ARG A 493 -5.14 -22.25 -26.32
C ARG A 493 -4.59 -22.18 -27.75
N GLU A 494 -3.62 -21.30 -27.98
CA GLU A 494 -2.98 -21.10 -29.28
C GLU A 494 -1.70 -21.94 -29.44
N LEU A 495 -1.34 -22.73 -28.43
CA LEU A 495 -0.15 -23.56 -28.46
C LEU A 495 -0.32 -24.70 -29.47
N SER A 496 0.62 -24.80 -30.42
CA SER A 496 0.63 -25.88 -31.42
C SER A 496 1.41 -27.13 -30.96
N THR A 497 2.01 -27.08 -29.77
CA THR A 497 2.82 -28.14 -29.17
C THR A 497 2.12 -28.74 -27.94
N SER A 498 2.72 -29.77 -27.36
CA SER A 498 2.23 -30.43 -26.14
C SER A 498 2.09 -29.43 -24.98
N ILE A 499 0.88 -29.35 -24.41
CA ILE A 499 0.61 -28.54 -23.21
C ILE A 499 1.37 -29.12 -22.03
N THR A 500 1.33 -30.43 -21.83
CA THR A 500 1.99 -31.10 -20.71
C THR A 500 3.50 -30.81 -20.71
N ARG A 501 4.16 -30.90 -21.88
CA ARG A 501 5.56 -30.52 -22.03
C ARG A 501 5.79 -29.04 -21.73
N SER A 502 4.96 -28.14 -22.29
CA SER A 502 5.09 -26.71 -22.04
C SER A 502 4.96 -26.38 -20.56
N LEU A 503 4.03 -27.01 -19.84
CA LEU A 503 3.87 -26.83 -18.39
C LEU A 503 5.12 -27.30 -17.62
N CYS A 504 5.70 -28.44 -17.99
CA CYS A 504 6.97 -28.91 -17.42
C CYS A 504 8.09 -27.89 -17.63
N GLU A 505 8.26 -27.40 -18.85
CA GLU A 505 9.31 -26.44 -19.21
C GLU A 505 9.11 -25.10 -18.48
N GLN A 506 7.88 -24.61 -18.38
CA GLN A 506 7.50 -23.38 -17.67
C GLN A 506 7.86 -23.39 -16.17
N VAL A 507 7.95 -24.57 -15.55
CA VAL A 507 8.28 -24.72 -14.13
C VAL A 507 9.72 -25.16 -13.89
N LEU A 508 10.24 -26.08 -14.69
CA LEU A 508 11.57 -26.65 -14.51
C LEU A 508 12.67 -25.70 -15.03
N SER A 509 12.56 -25.24 -16.28
CA SER A 509 13.70 -24.64 -16.98
C SER A 509 13.49 -23.16 -17.34
N LEU A 510 12.30 -22.78 -17.78
CA LEU A 510 12.04 -21.44 -18.31
C LEU A 510 11.85 -20.40 -17.20
N PRO A 511 12.36 -19.17 -17.38
CA PRO A 511 12.18 -18.08 -16.42
C PRO A 511 10.72 -17.59 -16.40
N ILE A 512 10.30 -17.05 -15.25
CA ILE A 512 8.99 -16.37 -15.16
C ILE A 512 9.14 -14.90 -15.50
N GLN A 513 8.28 -14.41 -16.40
CA GLN A 513 8.11 -12.99 -16.70
C GLN A 513 6.72 -12.56 -16.23
N TRP A 514 6.57 -12.36 -14.92
CA TRP A 514 5.25 -12.21 -14.30
C TRP A 514 4.48 -11.00 -14.83
N THR A 515 5.18 -9.91 -15.16
CA THR A 515 4.60 -8.72 -15.77
C THR A 515 4.02 -8.98 -17.17
N LYS A 516 4.53 -9.96 -17.92
CA LYS A 516 3.95 -10.39 -19.19
C LYS A 516 2.76 -11.32 -18.97
N ALA A 517 2.90 -12.30 -18.08
CA ALA A 517 1.83 -13.25 -17.75
C ALA A 517 0.59 -12.57 -17.14
N THR A 518 0.78 -11.42 -16.50
CA THR A 518 -0.31 -10.60 -15.92
C THR A 518 -0.56 -9.30 -16.69
N ALA A 519 -0.13 -9.21 -17.95
CA ALA A 519 -0.43 -8.10 -18.85
C ALA A 519 -1.89 -8.15 -19.35
N PHE A 520 -2.83 -8.14 -18.41
CA PHE A 520 -4.26 -8.19 -18.69
C PHE A 520 -4.69 -7.03 -19.61
N PRO A 521 -5.72 -7.23 -20.46
CA PRO A 521 -6.20 -6.20 -21.37
C PRO A 521 -6.72 -4.98 -20.60
N ASP A 522 -6.85 -3.87 -21.32
CA ASP A 522 -7.32 -2.59 -20.76
C ASP A 522 -8.77 -2.62 -20.24
N SER A 523 -9.52 -3.67 -20.57
CA SER A 523 -10.87 -3.97 -20.08
C SER A 523 -10.87 -4.71 -18.73
N ALA A 524 -9.73 -5.28 -18.32
CA ALA A 524 -9.61 -5.99 -17.05
C ALA A 524 -9.94 -5.08 -15.86
N THR A 525 -10.74 -5.60 -14.92
CA THR A 525 -11.20 -4.84 -13.75
C THR A 525 -10.78 -5.47 -12.44
N HIS A 526 -10.69 -6.80 -12.40
CA HIS A 526 -10.38 -7.55 -11.20
C HIS A 526 -9.43 -8.71 -11.50
N ALA A 527 -8.66 -9.09 -10.49
CA ALA A 527 -7.98 -10.39 -10.45
C ALA A 527 -8.23 -11.05 -9.08
N ILE A 528 -8.44 -12.35 -9.04
CA ILE A 528 -8.70 -13.12 -7.83
C ILE A 528 -7.52 -14.07 -7.61
N ASP A 529 -6.83 -13.93 -6.48
CA ASP A 529 -5.77 -14.82 -6.03
C ASP A 529 -6.34 -15.98 -5.20
N PHE A 530 -6.24 -17.18 -5.76
CA PHE A 530 -6.55 -18.47 -5.14
C PHE A 530 -5.27 -19.19 -4.64
N GLY A 531 -4.12 -18.52 -4.70
CA GLY A 531 -2.86 -19.01 -4.17
C GLY A 531 -2.78 -18.96 -2.64
N PRO A 532 -2.02 -19.86 -2.01
CA PRO A 532 -1.81 -19.80 -0.58
C PRO A 532 -0.87 -18.66 -0.18
N GLY A 533 -0.87 -18.33 1.11
CA GLY A 533 0.02 -17.35 1.74
C GLY A 533 -0.59 -15.97 1.95
N GLY A 534 -1.85 -15.74 1.57
CA GLY A 534 -2.58 -14.50 1.84
C GLY A 534 -1.79 -13.24 1.45
N LEU A 535 -1.49 -12.37 2.43
CA LEU A 535 -0.72 -11.13 2.22
C LEU A 535 0.78 -11.34 1.89
N SER A 536 1.28 -12.56 2.00
CA SER A 536 2.62 -12.97 1.56
C SER A 536 2.60 -13.74 0.22
N GLY A 537 1.41 -13.97 -0.34
CA GLY A 537 1.19 -14.66 -1.60
C GLY A 537 1.46 -13.80 -2.85
N ILE A 538 1.03 -14.29 -4.02
CA ILE A 538 1.27 -13.61 -5.30
C ILE A 538 0.32 -12.42 -5.54
N GLY A 539 -0.86 -12.43 -4.92
CA GLY A 539 -1.87 -11.38 -5.05
C GLY A 539 -1.34 -9.98 -4.72
N PRO A 540 -0.76 -9.73 -3.53
CA PRO A 540 -0.17 -8.42 -3.18
C PRO A 540 0.96 -7.99 -4.11
N LEU A 541 1.77 -8.94 -4.58
CA LEU A 541 2.85 -8.65 -5.54
C LEU A 541 2.28 -8.21 -6.89
N THR A 542 1.25 -8.91 -7.37
CA THR A 542 0.54 -8.59 -8.61
C THR A 542 -0.22 -7.27 -8.48
N ALA A 543 -0.85 -7.02 -7.32
CA ALA A 543 -1.56 -5.78 -7.02
C ALA A 543 -0.64 -4.55 -7.17
N ARG A 544 0.61 -4.64 -6.68
CA ARG A 544 1.61 -3.58 -6.86
C ARG A 544 2.04 -3.42 -8.32
N GLY A 545 2.15 -4.50 -9.08
CA GLY A 545 2.49 -4.45 -10.51
C GLY A 545 1.38 -3.81 -11.36
N LEU A 546 0.13 -3.94 -10.94
CA LEU A 546 -1.06 -3.42 -11.62
C LEU A 546 -1.50 -2.04 -11.11
N ASP A 547 -0.72 -1.42 -10.22
CA ASP A 547 -0.96 -0.07 -9.71
C ASP A 547 -1.19 0.93 -10.83
N GLY A 548 -2.36 1.57 -10.82
CA GLY A 548 -2.74 2.57 -11.83
C GLY A 548 -3.38 2.05 -13.11
N ARG A 549 -3.50 0.73 -13.27
CA ARG A 549 -4.25 0.10 -14.37
C ARG A 549 -5.76 -0.04 -14.09
N GLY A 550 -6.21 0.31 -12.88
CA GLY A 550 -7.62 0.14 -12.49
C GLY A 550 -8.04 -1.31 -12.22
N VAL A 551 -7.08 -2.23 -12.05
CA VAL A 551 -7.35 -3.64 -11.72
C VAL A 551 -7.30 -3.85 -10.21
N ARG A 552 -8.43 -4.27 -9.62
CA ARG A 552 -8.53 -4.62 -8.20
C ARG A 552 -8.14 -6.08 -7.99
N VAL A 553 -7.09 -6.33 -7.22
CA VAL A 553 -6.71 -7.70 -6.82
C VAL A 553 -7.38 -8.09 -5.50
N VAL A 554 -8.15 -9.18 -5.52
CA VAL A 554 -8.84 -9.79 -4.38
C VAL A 554 -8.08 -11.04 -3.95
N ILE A 555 -7.82 -11.21 -2.66
CA ILE A 555 -7.00 -12.32 -2.13
C ILE A 555 -7.89 -13.21 -1.27
N VAL A 556 -8.28 -14.37 -1.78
CA VAL A 556 -9.27 -15.24 -1.12
C VAL A 556 -8.70 -15.87 0.15
N GLY A 557 -7.38 -16.15 0.17
CA GLY A 557 -6.69 -16.71 1.34
C GLY A 557 -6.49 -15.74 2.50
N GLU A 558 -6.82 -14.45 2.33
CA GLU A 558 -6.73 -13.49 3.43
C GLU A 558 -7.85 -13.68 4.44
N LYS A 559 -7.52 -13.60 5.73
CA LYS A 559 -8.50 -13.68 6.82
C LYS A 559 -9.04 -12.29 7.13
N GLY A 560 -10.36 -12.13 7.06
CA GLY A 560 -11.05 -10.89 7.48
C GLY A 560 -11.68 -10.15 6.32
N LYS A 561 -11.55 -8.82 6.31
CA LYS A 561 -12.30 -7.94 5.40
C LYS A 561 -11.88 -8.04 3.94
N ASN A 562 -10.63 -8.38 3.63
CA ASN A 562 -10.19 -8.44 2.24
C ASN A 562 -10.53 -9.78 1.60
N GLY A 563 -10.42 -10.89 2.35
CA GLY A 563 -10.86 -12.21 1.89
C GLY A 563 -12.37 -12.33 1.67
N ALA A 564 -13.18 -11.55 2.39
CA ALA A 564 -14.63 -11.53 2.22
C ALA A 564 -15.10 -10.86 0.90
N GLU A 565 -14.25 -10.09 0.22
CA GLU A 565 -14.65 -9.25 -0.91
C GLU A 565 -15.15 -10.03 -2.13
N VAL A 566 -14.68 -11.27 -2.35
CA VAL A 566 -15.19 -12.14 -3.42
C VAL A 566 -16.63 -12.59 -3.17
N TYR A 567 -17.06 -12.61 -1.90
CA TYR A 567 -18.40 -13.05 -1.47
C TYR A 567 -19.37 -11.89 -1.25
N ASP A 568 -18.88 -10.64 -1.15
CA ASP A 568 -19.68 -9.44 -0.89
C ASP A 568 -20.84 -9.32 -1.88
N SER A 569 -22.04 -9.30 -1.33
CA SER A 569 -23.30 -9.27 -2.10
C SER A 569 -23.82 -7.88 -2.40
N ALA A 570 -23.19 -6.83 -1.86
CA ALA A 570 -23.64 -5.45 -2.00
C ALA A 570 -22.67 -4.56 -2.76
N ASN A 571 -21.35 -4.73 -2.56
CA ASN A 571 -20.37 -3.75 -3.04
C ASN A 571 -19.28 -4.37 -3.90
N VAL A 572 -19.16 -3.89 -5.14
CA VAL A 572 -18.00 -4.18 -6.01
C VAL A 572 -17.00 -3.03 -5.89
N LYS A 573 -15.88 -3.27 -5.19
CA LYS A 573 -14.81 -2.27 -5.04
C LYS A 573 -13.95 -2.24 -6.30
N ARG A 574 -13.66 -1.05 -6.82
CA ARG A 574 -12.83 -0.87 -8.03
C ARG A 574 -11.62 0.00 -7.75
N GLU A 575 -10.53 -0.31 -8.44
CA GLU A 575 -9.34 0.55 -8.48
C GLU A 575 -9.48 1.60 -9.59
N SER A 576 -8.81 2.73 -9.40
CA SER A 576 -8.83 3.81 -10.40
C SER A 576 -7.70 3.66 -11.40
N TRP A 577 -8.02 3.76 -12.69
CA TRP A 577 -7.02 3.90 -13.74
C TRP A 577 -6.44 5.32 -13.72
N TRP A 578 -5.14 5.44 -13.45
CA TRP A 578 -4.51 6.73 -13.18
C TRP A 578 -4.53 7.70 -14.36
N SER A 579 -4.06 7.29 -15.54
CA SER A 579 -4.11 8.16 -16.72
C SER A 579 -5.54 8.49 -17.18
N LYS A 580 -6.52 7.58 -17.07
CA LYS A 580 -7.91 7.88 -17.48
C LYS A 580 -8.60 8.88 -16.54
N LYS A 581 -8.30 8.83 -15.24
CA LYS A 581 -8.99 9.63 -14.21
C LYS A 581 -8.32 10.97 -13.92
N TRP A 582 -6.99 11.05 -13.91
CA TRP A 582 -6.27 12.27 -13.47
C TRP A 582 -5.51 13.01 -14.57
N THR A 583 -5.39 12.47 -15.78
CA THR A 583 -4.81 13.26 -16.90
C THR A 583 -5.69 14.49 -17.15
N PRO A 584 -5.09 15.69 -17.26
CA PRO A 584 -5.82 16.92 -17.52
C PRO A 584 -6.69 16.83 -18.76
N ARG A 585 -7.89 17.40 -18.67
CA ARG A 585 -8.80 17.56 -19.81
C ARG A 585 -8.91 19.02 -20.20
N LEU A 586 -9.49 19.29 -21.35
CA LEU A 586 -9.86 20.65 -21.75
C LEU A 586 -11.35 20.85 -21.47
N VAL A 587 -11.68 21.96 -20.82
CA VAL A 587 -13.06 22.41 -20.63
C VAL A 587 -13.21 23.83 -21.15
N LYS A 588 -14.41 24.17 -21.64
CA LYS A 588 -14.74 25.50 -22.12
C LYS A 588 -15.72 26.15 -21.15
N THR A 589 -15.37 27.31 -20.61
CA THR A 589 -16.24 28.10 -19.74
C THR A 589 -17.32 28.82 -20.56
N SER A 590 -18.36 29.33 -19.89
CA SER A 590 -19.47 30.04 -20.55
C SER A 590 -19.03 31.31 -21.29
N ASP A 591 -17.91 31.92 -20.90
CA ASP A 591 -17.27 33.06 -21.60
C ASP A 591 -16.39 32.62 -22.79
N GLY A 592 -16.37 31.32 -23.11
CA GLY A 592 -15.69 30.76 -24.27
C GLY A 592 -14.20 30.46 -24.08
N LYS A 593 -13.63 30.69 -22.89
CA LYS A 593 -12.21 30.39 -22.62
C LYS A 593 -11.98 28.90 -22.40
N VAL A 594 -10.88 28.39 -22.95
CA VAL A 594 -10.43 27.01 -22.72
C VAL A 594 -9.56 26.98 -21.47
N GLN A 595 -9.83 26.03 -20.58
CA GLN A 595 -9.10 25.82 -19.33
C GLN A 595 -8.70 24.35 -19.21
N LEU A 596 -7.61 24.10 -18.48
CA LEU A 596 -7.24 22.75 -18.05
C LEU A 596 -8.11 22.33 -16.87
N ASP A 597 -8.80 21.20 -17.01
CA ASP A 597 -9.61 20.58 -15.96
C ASP A 597 -8.78 19.52 -15.24
N THR A 598 -8.49 19.79 -13.97
CA THR A 598 -7.81 18.92 -13.02
C THR A 598 -8.52 19.02 -11.67
N PRO A 599 -8.28 18.10 -10.72
CA PRO A 599 -8.75 18.27 -9.34
C PRO A 599 -8.36 19.63 -8.73
N PHE A 600 -7.15 20.12 -9.03
CA PHE A 600 -6.64 21.39 -8.51
C PHE A 600 -7.33 22.62 -9.14
N SER A 601 -7.54 22.62 -10.47
CA SER A 601 -8.21 23.75 -11.13
C SER A 601 -9.70 23.82 -10.77
N ARG A 602 -10.37 22.66 -10.58
CA ARG A 602 -11.75 22.60 -10.07
C ARG A 602 -11.86 23.11 -8.63
N LEU A 603 -10.90 22.78 -7.77
CA LEU A 603 -10.86 23.26 -6.39
C LEU A 603 -10.75 24.79 -6.32
N LEU A 604 -9.87 25.38 -7.11
CA LEU A 604 -9.56 26.82 -7.01
C LEU A 604 -10.39 27.70 -7.95
N GLY A 605 -11.00 27.13 -9.00
CA GLY A 605 -11.59 27.90 -10.10
C GLY A 605 -10.56 28.71 -10.89
N LYS A 606 -9.30 28.27 -10.91
CA LYS A 606 -8.15 28.95 -11.52
C LYS A 606 -7.34 27.95 -12.36
N PRO A 607 -6.49 28.41 -13.31
CA PRO A 607 -5.56 27.51 -13.99
C PRO A 607 -4.73 26.68 -13.00
N PRO A 608 -4.34 25.44 -13.33
CA PRO A 608 -3.62 24.54 -12.41
C PRO A 608 -2.13 24.91 -12.25
N ILE A 609 -1.87 26.21 -12.11
CA ILE A 609 -0.56 26.84 -11.98
C ILE A 609 -0.64 27.78 -10.78
N MET A 610 0.28 27.62 -9.83
CA MET A 610 0.34 28.47 -8.65
C MET A 610 1.73 29.08 -8.42
N VAL A 611 1.77 30.22 -7.74
CA VAL A 611 2.98 30.82 -7.19
C VAL A 611 3.06 30.49 -5.70
N ALA A 612 4.09 29.75 -5.30
CA ALA A 612 4.24 29.34 -3.90
C ALA A 612 4.65 30.50 -2.99
N GLY A 613 4.38 30.36 -1.68
CA GLY A 613 4.81 31.32 -0.67
C GLY A 613 6.32 31.37 -0.54
N MET A 614 6.92 32.52 -0.88
CA MET A 614 8.35 32.78 -0.80
C MET A 614 8.59 34.03 0.05
N THR A 615 9.25 33.88 1.20
CA THR A 615 9.44 34.97 2.18
C THR A 615 9.94 36.29 1.58
N PRO A 616 10.95 36.35 0.68
CA PRO A 616 11.37 37.64 0.13
C PRO A 616 10.46 38.15 -1.00
N THR A 617 9.83 37.25 -1.77
CA THR A 617 9.18 37.60 -3.05
C THR A 617 7.68 37.83 -2.91
N THR A 618 6.98 37.02 -2.10
CA THR A 618 5.51 37.07 -1.94
C THR A 618 5.06 37.63 -0.60
N VAL A 619 5.91 38.41 0.08
CA VAL A 619 5.55 39.12 1.34
C VAL A 619 4.92 40.50 1.09
N LYS A 620 5.24 41.13 -0.04
CA LYS A 620 4.75 42.47 -0.39
C LYS A 620 3.48 42.37 -1.23
N ALA A 621 2.56 43.31 -1.02
CA ALA A 621 1.24 43.30 -1.67
C ALA A 621 1.35 43.37 -3.19
N GLY A 622 2.16 44.28 -3.73
CA GLY A 622 2.22 44.54 -5.18
C GLY A 622 2.39 43.30 -6.05
N PHE A 623 3.31 42.39 -5.69
CA PHE A 623 3.52 41.15 -6.45
C PHE A 623 2.37 40.16 -6.29
N VAL A 624 1.89 39.95 -5.06
CA VAL A 624 0.76 39.06 -4.76
C VAL A 624 -0.49 39.53 -5.49
N SER A 625 -0.82 40.83 -5.43
CA SER A 625 -1.95 41.44 -6.13
C SER A 625 -1.83 41.33 -7.65
N ALA A 626 -0.61 41.43 -8.20
CA ALA A 626 -0.40 41.26 -9.64
C ALA A 626 -0.70 39.83 -10.11
N VAL A 627 -0.23 38.82 -9.37
CA VAL A 627 -0.51 37.40 -9.71
C VAL A 627 -2.00 37.09 -9.58
N LEU A 628 -2.67 37.61 -8.54
CA LEU A 628 -4.11 37.43 -8.35
C LEU A 628 -4.94 38.11 -9.46
N ARG A 629 -4.57 39.32 -9.90
CA ARG A 629 -5.21 39.99 -11.05
C ARG A 629 -4.98 39.25 -12.36
N ALA A 630 -3.84 38.60 -12.51
CA ALA A 630 -3.56 37.75 -13.67
C ALA A 630 -4.37 36.43 -13.67
N GLY A 631 -5.14 36.16 -12.61
CA GLY A 631 -6.02 34.99 -12.52
C GLY A 631 -5.37 33.72 -11.96
N TYR A 632 -4.15 33.82 -11.44
CA TYR A 632 -3.43 32.67 -10.87
C TYR A 632 -3.57 32.59 -9.34
N HIS A 633 -3.27 31.42 -8.78
CA HIS A 633 -3.18 31.24 -7.33
C HIS A 633 -1.80 31.68 -6.82
N VAL A 634 -1.76 32.35 -5.67
CA VAL A 634 -0.52 32.73 -4.99
C VAL A 634 -0.69 32.73 -3.48
N GLU A 635 0.35 32.34 -2.77
CA GLU A 635 0.39 32.39 -1.30
C GLU A 635 1.13 33.64 -0.81
N LEU A 636 0.46 34.40 0.07
CA LEU A 636 1.09 35.47 0.86
C LEU A 636 2.07 34.84 1.85
N ALA A 637 3.34 35.23 1.81
CA ALA A 637 4.34 34.65 2.70
C ALA A 637 4.24 35.23 4.12
N GLY A 638 3.76 34.41 5.07
CA GLY A 638 3.63 34.75 6.48
C GLY A 638 4.96 35.05 7.18
N GLY A 639 6.08 34.49 6.69
CA GLY A 639 7.39 34.62 7.35
C GLY A 639 7.88 36.06 7.55
N GLY A 640 7.42 37.01 6.74
CA GLY A 640 7.78 38.43 6.85
C GLY A 640 6.80 39.29 7.66
N HIS A 641 5.76 38.70 8.25
CA HIS A 641 4.78 39.41 9.08
C HIS A 641 4.98 39.01 10.55
N TYR A 642 5.45 39.95 11.36
CA TYR A 642 5.93 39.72 12.73
C TYR A 642 4.89 40.00 13.81
N ASN A 643 3.76 40.63 13.49
CA ASN A 643 2.65 40.86 14.40
C ASN A 643 1.29 40.92 13.67
N PRO A 644 0.15 40.86 14.39
CA PRO A 644 -1.18 40.90 13.80
C PRO A 644 -1.47 42.15 12.96
N THR A 645 -1.09 43.33 13.47
CA THR A 645 -1.34 44.62 12.80
C THR A 645 -0.69 44.69 11.42
N ALA A 646 0.56 44.23 11.30
CA ALA A 646 1.30 44.22 10.05
C ALA A 646 0.69 43.26 9.03
N LEU A 647 0.21 42.09 9.47
CA LEU A 647 -0.46 41.12 8.58
C LEU A 647 -1.82 41.66 8.11
N ARG A 648 -2.66 42.18 9.02
CA ARG A 648 -3.97 42.75 8.66
C ARG A 648 -3.82 43.95 7.71
N ALA A 649 -2.87 44.84 7.96
CA ALA A 649 -2.56 45.95 7.07
C ALA A 649 -2.13 45.46 5.67
N LYS A 650 -1.36 44.36 5.60
CA LYS A 650 -0.95 43.77 4.32
C LYS A 650 -2.14 43.20 3.55
N VAL A 651 -3.06 42.52 4.24
CA VAL A 651 -4.29 42.00 3.63
C VAL A 651 -5.14 43.13 3.06
N ALA A 652 -5.33 44.22 3.81
CA ALA A 652 -6.08 45.39 3.34
C ALA A 652 -5.44 46.03 2.08
N GLU A 653 -4.11 46.14 2.05
CA GLU A 653 -3.38 46.65 0.88
C GLU A 653 -3.56 45.77 -0.37
N ILE A 654 -3.59 44.44 -0.20
CA ILE A 654 -3.84 43.49 -1.29
C ILE A 654 -5.30 43.58 -1.74
N GLN A 655 -6.24 43.58 -0.81
CA GLN A 655 -7.68 43.64 -1.08
C GLN A 655 -8.04 44.85 -1.95
N ALA A 656 -7.42 46.01 -1.71
CA ALA A 656 -7.64 47.21 -2.50
C ALA A 656 -7.15 47.11 -3.97
N GLN A 657 -6.37 46.09 -4.32
CA GLN A 657 -5.72 45.95 -5.63
C GLN A 657 -6.17 44.72 -6.41
N ILE A 658 -7.03 43.86 -5.85
CA ILE A 658 -7.49 42.62 -6.49
C ILE A 658 -8.97 42.71 -6.89
N PRO A 659 -9.42 41.93 -7.89
CA PRO A 659 -10.83 41.89 -8.26
C PRO A 659 -11.71 41.33 -7.13
N SER A 660 -12.95 41.79 -7.05
CA SER A 660 -13.93 41.25 -6.11
C SER A 660 -14.12 39.74 -6.30
N GLY A 661 -14.24 39.00 -5.20
CA GLY A 661 -14.40 37.54 -5.20
C GLY A 661 -13.09 36.74 -5.31
N VAL A 662 -11.94 37.38 -5.51
CA VAL A 662 -10.64 36.70 -5.50
C VAL A 662 -10.14 36.52 -4.07
N GLY A 663 -9.88 35.28 -3.69
CA GLY A 663 -9.44 34.90 -2.35
C GLY A 663 -7.93 34.95 -2.12
N LEU A 664 -7.55 35.01 -0.85
CA LEU A 664 -6.19 35.01 -0.34
C LEU A 664 -5.86 33.72 0.40
N THR A 665 -4.63 33.23 0.19
CA THR A 665 -4.05 32.11 0.93
C THR A 665 -2.78 32.56 1.66
N LEU A 666 -2.67 32.24 2.95
CA LEU A 666 -1.47 32.54 3.75
C LEU A 666 -0.57 31.31 3.83
N ASN A 667 0.72 31.47 3.56
CA ASN A 667 1.75 30.47 3.86
C ASN A 667 2.37 30.75 5.24
N ALA A 668 2.01 29.94 6.23
CA ALA A 668 2.52 30.03 7.60
C ALA A 668 3.58 28.95 7.86
N LEU A 669 4.68 29.33 8.52
CA LEU A 669 5.78 28.43 8.85
C LEU A 669 5.48 27.71 10.17
N TYR A 670 5.20 26.41 10.12
CA TYR A 670 4.86 25.61 11.30
C TYR A 670 6.03 25.50 12.28
N ILE A 671 7.27 25.45 11.79
CA ILE A 671 8.46 25.49 12.67
C ILE A 671 8.57 26.79 13.50
N ASN A 672 7.98 27.90 13.05
CA ASN A 672 7.98 29.18 13.78
C ASN A 672 6.69 29.35 14.59
N GLN A 673 6.62 28.67 15.73
CA GLN A 673 5.44 28.65 16.61
C GLN A 673 5.02 30.06 17.09
N ARG A 674 5.96 30.99 17.26
CA ARG A 674 5.65 32.37 17.62
C ARG A 674 4.81 33.08 16.54
N GLN A 675 5.19 32.94 15.27
CA GLN A 675 4.42 33.52 14.16
C GLN A 675 3.13 32.75 13.94
N PHE A 676 3.21 31.41 13.89
CA PHE A 676 2.04 30.57 13.66
C PHE A 676 0.93 30.82 14.70
N GLY A 677 1.30 30.98 15.98
CA GLY A 677 0.37 31.18 17.09
C GLY A 677 -0.53 32.41 16.99
N PHE A 678 -0.10 33.47 16.29
CA PHE A 678 -0.98 34.61 16.01
C PHE A 678 -1.54 34.59 14.59
N GLN A 679 -0.80 34.06 13.62
CA GLN A 679 -1.20 34.07 12.21
C GLN A 679 -2.45 33.21 11.97
N PHE A 680 -2.50 32.01 12.57
CA PHE A 680 -3.62 31.09 12.37
C PHE A 680 -4.95 31.65 12.93
N PRO A 681 -5.05 32.06 14.21
CA PRO A 681 -6.28 32.65 14.74
C PRO A 681 -6.71 33.93 14.03
N LEU A 682 -5.74 34.81 13.68
CA LEU A 682 -6.04 36.05 12.96
C LEU A 682 -6.62 35.79 11.57
N TRP A 683 -6.13 34.75 10.87
CA TRP A 683 -6.64 34.39 9.55
C TRP A 683 -8.11 33.94 9.62
N GLN A 684 -8.47 33.17 10.65
CA GLN A 684 -9.85 32.76 10.92
C GLN A 684 -10.73 33.95 11.32
N GLU A 685 -10.21 34.89 12.11
CA GLU A 685 -10.89 36.12 12.49
C GLU A 685 -11.21 36.99 11.27
N MET A 686 -10.20 37.28 10.44
CA MET A 686 -10.39 38.07 9.22
C MET A 686 -11.41 37.43 8.27
N ARG A 687 -11.44 36.09 8.19
CA ARG A 687 -12.49 35.40 7.42
C ARG A 687 -13.88 35.67 7.99
N ARG A 688 -14.06 35.58 9.31
CA ARG A 688 -15.35 35.86 9.99
C ARG A 688 -15.79 37.32 9.87
N GLU A 689 -14.84 38.25 9.76
CA GLU A 689 -15.08 39.67 9.46
C GLU A 689 -15.51 39.94 8.01
N GLY A 690 -15.48 38.93 7.13
CA GLY A 690 -15.88 39.06 5.73
C GLY A 690 -14.74 39.42 4.76
N LEU A 691 -13.48 39.38 5.21
CA LEU A 691 -12.33 39.57 4.32
C LEU A 691 -12.20 38.38 3.34
N PRO A 692 -11.58 38.57 2.16
CA PRO A 692 -11.50 37.55 1.10
C PRO A 692 -10.45 36.49 1.42
N ILE A 693 -10.59 35.82 2.56
CA ILE A 693 -9.72 34.75 3.02
C ILE A 693 -10.24 33.42 2.47
N GLU A 694 -9.39 32.68 1.75
CA GLU A 694 -9.80 31.50 1.00
C GLU A 694 -9.09 30.22 1.45
N GLY A 695 -7.80 30.28 1.74
CA GLY A 695 -7.00 29.11 2.06
C GLY A 695 -5.91 29.37 3.10
N PHE A 696 -5.32 28.29 3.60
CA PHE A 696 -4.21 28.34 4.54
C PHE A 696 -3.18 27.25 4.22
N CYS A 697 -1.89 27.61 4.18
CA CYS A 697 -0.81 26.67 3.92
C CYS A 697 0.05 26.50 5.18
N VAL A 698 0.20 25.25 5.61
CA VAL A 698 1.11 24.82 6.68
C VAL A 698 2.42 24.36 6.03
N ALA A 699 3.46 25.18 6.16
CA ALA A 699 4.76 24.96 5.54
C ALA A 699 5.85 24.67 6.58
N ALA A 700 6.96 24.07 6.14
CA ALA A 700 8.11 23.75 6.99
C ALA A 700 7.73 22.90 8.23
N GLY A 701 6.99 21.82 7.99
CA GLY A 701 6.54 20.85 9.00
C GLY A 701 5.14 20.35 8.70
N ILE A 702 4.89 19.06 8.95
CA ILE A 702 3.55 18.47 8.88
C ILE A 702 3.07 18.23 10.32
N PRO A 703 1.89 18.73 10.71
CA PRO A 703 1.36 18.52 12.07
C PRO A 703 1.05 17.04 12.34
N SER A 704 0.97 16.68 13.63
CA SER A 704 0.37 15.40 14.03
C SER A 704 -1.09 15.34 13.59
N THR A 705 -1.65 14.14 13.57
CA THR A 705 -3.03 13.89 13.15
C THR A 705 -4.03 14.68 14.00
N GLU A 706 -3.81 14.71 15.31
CA GLU A 706 -4.67 15.40 16.28
C GLU A 706 -4.59 16.92 16.08
N LYS A 707 -3.38 17.45 15.86
CA LYS A 707 -3.21 18.89 15.62
C LYS A 707 -3.73 19.30 14.25
N ALA A 708 -3.59 18.45 13.24
CA ALA A 708 -4.17 18.66 11.92
C ALA A 708 -5.70 18.72 11.99
N LYS A 709 -6.32 17.83 12.78
CA LYS A 709 -7.75 17.85 13.06
C LYS A 709 -8.20 19.18 13.66
N GLU A 710 -7.53 19.67 14.70
CA GLU A 710 -7.83 20.97 15.31
C GLU A 710 -7.73 22.13 14.30
N ILE A 711 -6.67 22.13 13.48
CA ILE A 711 -6.47 23.13 12.43
C ILE A 711 -7.61 23.07 11.41
N ILE A 712 -7.91 21.89 10.87
CA ILE A 712 -8.94 21.70 9.83
C ILE A 712 -10.34 22.04 10.37
N ASP A 713 -10.68 21.60 11.58
CA ASP A 713 -11.96 21.91 12.22
C ASP A 713 -12.10 23.43 12.44
N GLY A 714 -11.01 24.10 12.84
CA GLY A 714 -10.96 25.56 12.94
C GLY A 714 -11.10 26.29 11.60
N LEU A 715 -10.45 25.81 10.54
CA LEU A 715 -10.59 26.37 9.18
C LEU A 715 -12.02 26.20 8.66
N ARG A 716 -12.62 25.02 8.87
CA ARG A 716 -13.99 24.70 8.49
C ARG A 716 -14.98 25.62 9.21
N ALA A 717 -14.84 25.77 10.52
CA ALA A 717 -15.71 26.64 11.33
C ALA A 717 -15.63 28.11 10.90
N ALA A 718 -14.45 28.58 10.45
CA ALA A 718 -14.29 29.91 9.89
C ALA A 718 -14.81 30.05 8.45
N GLY A 719 -15.11 28.95 7.75
CA GLY A 719 -15.53 28.96 6.34
C GLY A 719 -14.37 29.18 5.36
N ILE A 720 -13.16 28.74 5.71
CA ILE A 720 -11.98 28.68 4.83
C ILE A 720 -12.06 27.39 3.99
N ARG A 721 -11.77 27.48 2.68
CA ARG A 721 -12.16 26.45 1.70
C ARG A 721 -11.17 25.30 1.53
N HIS A 722 -9.88 25.54 1.79
CA HIS A 722 -8.85 24.52 1.60
C HIS A 722 -7.66 24.74 2.53
N ILE A 723 -6.91 23.66 2.76
CA ILE A 723 -5.60 23.69 3.42
C ILE A 723 -4.53 23.16 2.46
N SER A 724 -3.31 23.69 2.57
CA SER A 724 -2.15 23.16 1.86
C SER A 724 -1.10 22.64 2.84
N PHE A 725 -0.44 21.56 2.48
CA PHE A 725 0.72 21.02 3.19
C PHE A 725 1.92 20.89 2.25
N LYS A 726 3.13 21.17 2.78
CA LYS A 726 4.41 21.04 2.05
C LYS A 726 5.27 19.93 2.67
N PRO A 727 5.00 18.65 2.36
CA PRO A 727 5.85 17.56 2.83
C PRO A 727 7.20 17.57 2.10
N GLY A 728 8.28 17.35 2.86
CA GLY A 728 9.65 17.28 2.33
C GLY A 728 10.26 15.87 2.34
N SER A 729 9.50 14.85 2.73
CA SER A 729 9.94 13.45 2.84
C SER A 729 8.79 12.47 2.55
N VAL A 730 9.12 11.20 2.34
CA VAL A 730 8.14 10.10 2.19
C VAL A 730 7.20 10.02 3.39
N ASP A 731 7.72 10.11 4.60
CA ASP A 731 6.90 10.06 5.82
C ASP A 731 6.02 11.29 5.97
N GLY A 732 6.52 12.47 5.56
CA GLY A 732 5.69 13.67 5.46
C GLY A 732 4.51 13.49 4.50
N ILE A 733 4.73 12.87 3.33
CA ILE A 733 3.64 12.55 2.39
C ILE A 733 2.64 11.59 3.03
N ARG A 734 3.11 10.50 3.65
CA ARG A 734 2.25 9.53 4.34
C ARG A 734 1.43 10.17 5.46
N GLN A 735 2.01 11.10 6.20
CA GLN A 735 1.30 11.85 7.22
C GLN A 735 0.19 12.72 6.62
N VAL A 736 0.43 13.39 5.49
CA VAL A 736 -0.63 14.12 4.76
C VAL A 736 -1.73 13.18 4.28
N VAL A 737 -1.39 11.99 3.77
CA VAL A 737 -2.38 10.97 3.39
C VAL A 737 -3.22 10.52 4.58
N ASN A 738 -2.60 10.32 5.74
CA ASN A 738 -3.30 9.96 6.98
C ASN A 738 -4.22 11.09 7.48
N ILE A 739 -3.78 12.35 7.37
CA ILE A 739 -4.64 13.51 7.68
C ILE A 739 -5.84 13.53 6.72
N ALA A 740 -5.61 13.30 5.42
CA ALA A 740 -6.64 13.33 4.40
C ALA A 740 -7.71 12.25 4.60
N SER A 741 -7.31 11.04 4.98
CA SER A 741 -8.23 9.92 5.20
C SER A 741 -9.20 10.15 6.36
N GLN A 742 -8.82 10.97 7.35
CA GLN A 742 -9.65 11.33 8.49
C GLN A 742 -10.56 12.55 8.23
N HIS A 743 -10.37 13.22 7.10
CA HIS A 743 -11.12 14.41 6.71
C HIS A 743 -11.58 14.34 5.25
N PRO A 744 -12.32 13.29 4.84
CA PRO A 744 -12.62 13.00 3.43
C PRO A 744 -13.36 14.12 2.70
N ASP A 745 -14.08 14.99 3.43
CA ASP A 745 -14.86 16.09 2.84
C ASP A 745 -14.12 17.44 2.83
N PHE A 746 -12.89 17.52 3.34
CA PHE A 746 -12.13 18.78 3.38
C PHE A 746 -11.00 18.77 2.33
N PRO A 747 -10.94 19.76 1.40
CA PRO A 747 -9.92 19.80 0.37
C PRO A 747 -8.50 20.05 0.91
N ILE A 748 -7.56 19.23 0.47
CA ILE A 748 -6.14 19.29 0.85
C ILE A 748 -5.28 19.41 -0.40
N ILE A 749 -4.43 20.45 -0.46
CA ILE A 749 -3.42 20.60 -1.50
C ILE A 749 -2.10 20.04 -0.97
N LEU A 750 -1.62 18.96 -1.57
CA LEU A 750 -0.31 18.38 -1.27
C LEU A 750 0.71 18.99 -2.23
N GLN A 751 1.47 19.97 -1.74
CA GLN A 751 2.52 20.64 -2.49
C GLN A 751 3.83 19.88 -2.31
N TRP A 752 4.10 18.93 -3.21
CA TRP A 752 5.33 18.14 -3.16
C TRP A 752 6.51 18.96 -3.68
N THR A 753 7.57 19.07 -2.87
CA THR A 753 8.83 19.69 -3.28
C THR A 753 10.04 18.82 -2.97
N GLY A 754 10.76 18.41 -4.03
CA GLY A 754 12.04 17.70 -3.91
C GLY A 754 13.21 18.62 -3.54
N GLY A 755 14.37 18.02 -3.27
CA GLY A 755 15.59 18.71 -2.79
C GLY A 755 16.17 19.75 -3.74
N ARG A 756 15.87 19.66 -5.04
CA ARG A 756 16.27 20.65 -6.05
C ARG A 756 15.52 22.00 -5.97
N ALA A 757 14.67 22.21 -4.96
CA ALA A 757 13.93 23.45 -4.76
C ALA A 757 14.83 24.62 -4.35
N GLY A 758 14.45 25.84 -4.73
CA GLY A 758 15.11 27.07 -4.23
C GLY A 758 14.69 27.40 -2.80
N GLY A 759 15.58 28.02 -2.02
CA GLY A 759 15.32 28.28 -0.60
C GLY A 759 15.58 27.04 0.26
N HIS A 760 14.84 26.88 1.37
CA HIS A 760 14.94 25.68 2.20
C HIS A 760 14.50 24.46 1.39
N HIS A 761 15.28 23.39 1.45
CA HIS A 761 15.01 22.17 0.69
C HIS A 761 15.31 20.92 1.52
N SER A 762 14.76 19.79 1.09
CA SER A 762 15.10 18.47 1.64
C SER A 762 16.34 17.89 0.94
N CYS A 763 16.79 16.72 1.40
CA CYS A 763 17.81 15.93 0.72
C CYS A 763 17.20 14.87 -0.23
N GLU A 764 15.90 14.97 -0.53
CA GLU A 764 15.18 13.98 -1.34
C GLU A 764 15.34 14.23 -2.83
N ASP A 765 15.41 13.14 -3.60
CA ASP A 765 15.07 13.18 -5.02
C ASP A 765 13.59 13.59 -5.22
N PHE A 766 13.28 14.22 -6.35
CA PHE A 766 11.90 14.62 -6.65
C PHE A 766 11.01 13.41 -6.97
N HIS A 767 11.51 12.43 -7.72
CA HIS A 767 10.68 11.39 -8.32
C HIS A 767 10.44 10.21 -7.38
N GLN A 768 11.48 9.73 -6.71
CA GLN A 768 11.44 8.51 -5.90
C GLN A 768 10.39 8.53 -4.79
N PRO A 769 10.20 9.62 -4.01
CA PRO A 769 9.15 9.68 -2.99
C PRO A 769 7.75 9.60 -3.57
N ILE A 770 7.52 10.18 -4.74
CA ILE A 770 6.22 10.11 -5.44
C ILE A 770 5.97 8.70 -5.96
N LEU A 771 6.95 8.07 -6.61
CA LEU A 771 6.81 6.66 -7.07
C LEU A 771 6.39 5.72 -5.94
N GLN A 772 6.86 5.95 -4.71
CA GLN A 772 6.53 5.12 -3.53
C GLN A 772 5.18 5.42 -2.90
N THR A 773 4.63 6.62 -3.10
CA THR A 773 3.46 7.11 -2.36
C THR A 773 2.27 7.48 -3.24
N TYR A 774 2.44 7.51 -4.57
CA TYR A 774 1.41 7.95 -5.51
C TYR A 774 0.11 7.17 -5.37
N ARG A 775 0.15 5.84 -5.21
CA ARG A 775 -1.05 5.03 -4.93
C ARG A 775 -1.79 5.52 -3.68
N ALA A 776 -1.06 5.69 -2.57
CA ALA A 776 -1.64 6.11 -1.30
C ALA A 776 -2.24 7.52 -1.39
N ILE A 777 -1.59 8.44 -2.12
CA ILE A 777 -2.12 9.78 -2.41
C ILE A 777 -3.44 9.66 -3.20
N ARG A 778 -3.45 8.87 -4.27
CA ARG A 778 -4.60 8.76 -5.18
C ARG A 778 -5.78 7.96 -4.60
N GLN A 779 -5.58 7.24 -3.51
CA GLN A 779 -6.68 6.65 -2.71
C GLN A 779 -7.48 7.70 -1.94
N GLN A 780 -6.94 8.91 -1.73
CA GLN A 780 -7.62 10.00 -1.05
C GLN A 780 -8.22 10.98 -2.07
N GLY A 781 -9.56 10.97 -2.19
CA GLY A 781 -10.28 11.78 -3.19
C GLY A 781 -10.23 13.29 -2.95
N ASN A 782 -9.88 13.72 -1.74
CA ASN A 782 -9.77 15.11 -1.31
C ASN A 782 -8.37 15.71 -1.45
N ILE A 783 -7.37 14.95 -1.93
CA ILE A 783 -6.03 15.46 -2.18
C ILE A 783 -5.90 15.97 -3.63
N ALA A 784 -5.52 17.24 -3.77
CA ALA A 784 -4.96 17.80 -5.00
C ALA A 784 -3.42 17.75 -4.94
N LEU A 785 -2.80 16.92 -5.77
CA LEU A 785 -1.36 16.72 -5.82
C LEU A 785 -0.69 17.74 -6.76
N VAL A 786 0.16 18.60 -6.21
CA VAL A 786 0.83 19.69 -6.95
C VAL A 786 2.34 19.46 -6.97
N ALA A 787 2.93 19.47 -8.18
CA ALA A 787 4.37 19.29 -8.36
C ALA A 787 5.14 20.62 -8.19
N GLY A 788 6.19 20.59 -7.37
CA GLY A 788 7.30 21.55 -7.37
C GLY A 788 8.61 20.79 -7.27
N SER A 789 9.61 21.00 -8.10
CA SER A 789 10.60 22.06 -7.95
C SER A 789 11.46 22.04 -9.22
N GLY A 790 12.03 23.17 -9.61
CA GLY A 790 12.84 23.24 -10.84
C GLY A 790 12.06 23.44 -12.14
N PHE A 791 10.76 23.75 -12.07
CA PHE A 791 9.94 24.04 -13.25
C PHE A 791 10.13 25.48 -13.76
N GLY A 792 10.14 25.65 -15.08
CA GLY A 792 10.37 26.93 -15.75
C GLY A 792 9.45 27.24 -16.94
N GLY A 793 8.85 26.24 -17.58
CA GLY A 793 8.02 26.39 -18.78
C GLY A 793 6.94 25.32 -18.93
N SER A 794 6.35 25.23 -20.13
CA SER A 794 5.34 24.22 -20.45
C SER A 794 5.95 22.85 -20.77
N GLU A 795 7.07 22.84 -21.49
CA GLU A 795 7.73 21.62 -21.97
C GLU A 795 8.23 20.72 -20.84
N ASP A 796 8.74 21.31 -19.76
CA ASP A 796 9.21 20.61 -18.56
C ASP A 796 8.08 20.28 -17.58
N VAL A 797 6.95 20.97 -17.66
CA VAL A 797 5.76 20.74 -16.82
C VAL A 797 4.86 19.65 -17.40
N TRP A 798 4.69 19.63 -18.72
CA TRP A 798 3.73 18.75 -19.38
C TRP A 798 3.93 17.27 -19.04
N PRO A 799 5.17 16.73 -18.99
CA PRO A 799 5.36 15.33 -18.63
C PRO A 799 4.83 14.94 -17.25
N TYR A 800 4.79 15.88 -16.31
CA TYR A 800 4.23 15.68 -14.98
C TYR A 800 2.71 15.81 -14.98
N MET A 801 2.17 16.77 -15.73
CA MET A 801 0.73 16.93 -15.90
C MET A 801 0.11 15.74 -16.65
N SER A 802 0.73 15.25 -17.72
CA SER A 802 0.29 14.08 -18.50
C SER A 802 0.54 12.75 -17.77
N GLY A 803 1.52 12.75 -16.86
CA GLY A 803 1.98 11.57 -16.13
C GLY A 803 3.01 10.72 -16.85
N GLU A 804 3.42 11.07 -18.07
CA GLU A 804 4.38 10.28 -18.87
C GLU A 804 5.78 10.19 -18.24
N TRP A 805 6.10 11.12 -17.32
CA TRP A 805 7.38 11.14 -16.59
C TRP A 805 7.69 9.82 -15.87
N SER A 806 6.68 9.08 -15.42
CA SER A 806 6.86 7.86 -14.61
C SER A 806 7.22 6.63 -15.45
N ALA A 807 6.98 6.67 -16.76
CA ALA A 807 7.24 5.56 -17.67
C ALA A 807 8.73 5.18 -17.71
N GLN A 808 9.64 6.16 -17.63
CA GLN A 808 11.09 5.92 -17.57
C GLN A 808 11.53 5.10 -16.33
N PHE A 809 10.68 5.05 -15.29
CA PHE A 809 10.92 4.28 -14.08
C PHE A 809 10.17 2.93 -14.08
N GLY A 810 9.57 2.54 -15.20
CA GLY A 810 8.80 1.29 -15.32
C GLY A 810 7.49 1.30 -14.52
N ALA A 811 6.92 2.50 -14.28
CA ALA A 811 5.65 2.66 -13.58
C ALA A 811 4.54 3.13 -14.54
N GLN A 812 3.27 2.93 -14.17
CA GLN A 812 2.14 3.47 -14.92
C GLN A 812 2.16 5.01 -14.91
N PRO A 813 1.52 5.68 -15.90
CA PRO A 813 1.49 7.14 -15.93
C PRO A 813 0.92 7.74 -14.63
N MET A 814 1.63 8.72 -14.06
CA MET A 814 1.30 9.35 -12.78
C MET A 814 1.03 10.86 -12.95
N PRO A 815 -0.15 11.27 -13.49
CA PRO A 815 -0.50 12.68 -13.66
C PRO A 815 -0.45 13.47 -12.35
N PHE A 816 0.04 14.71 -12.38
CA PHE A 816 -0.14 15.69 -11.31
C PHE A 816 -1.36 16.57 -11.58
N ASP A 817 -1.98 17.07 -10.52
CA ASP A 817 -3.18 17.91 -10.65
C ASP A 817 -2.83 19.37 -10.94
N GLY A 818 -1.61 19.80 -10.64
CA GLY A 818 -1.11 21.13 -10.96
C GLY A 818 0.38 21.27 -10.68
N VAL A 819 0.90 22.47 -10.94
CA VAL A 819 2.31 22.80 -10.71
C VAL A 819 2.47 24.10 -9.94
N LEU A 820 3.54 24.18 -9.17
CA LEU A 820 3.94 25.38 -8.46
C LEU A 820 5.24 25.97 -9.02
N PHE A 821 5.28 27.29 -9.14
CA PHE A 821 6.45 28.06 -9.54
C PHE A 821 6.92 28.95 -8.39
N ALA A 822 8.22 28.91 -8.12
CA ALA A 822 8.87 29.74 -7.10
C ALA A 822 10.04 30.51 -7.73
N SER A 823 11.20 29.88 -7.89
CA SER A 823 12.41 30.50 -8.45
C SER A 823 12.15 31.19 -9.80
N ARG A 824 11.33 30.57 -10.66
CA ARG A 824 10.95 31.09 -11.99
C ARG A 824 10.38 32.50 -11.97
N VAL A 825 9.58 32.82 -10.96
CA VAL A 825 8.84 34.10 -10.89
C VAL A 825 9.59 35.18 -10.09
N MET A 826 10.75 34.88 -9.51
CA MET A 826 11.57 35.86 -8.78
C MET A 826 12.06 37.01 -9.66
N VAL A 827 12.11 36.80 -10.98
CA VAL A 827 12.55 37.79 -11.98
C VAL A 827 11.38 38.46 -12.71
N ALA A 828 10.12 38.14 -12.34
CA ALA A 828 8.94 38.80 -12.89
C ALA A 828 9.04 40.32 -12.71
N LYS A 829 8.47 41.10 -13.64
CA LYS A 829 8.55 42.58 -13.61
C LYS A 829 8.01 43.14 -12.29
N GLU A 830 6.91 42.58 -11.82
CA GLU A 830 6.16 42.98 -10.63
C GLU A 830 6.79 42.45 -9.32
N ALA A 831 7.74 41.52 -9.40
CA ALA A 831 8.47 41.05 -8.22
C ALA A 831 9.40 42.17 -7.72
N HIS A 832 9.42 42.37 -6.40
CA HIS A 832 10.21 43.43 -5.74
C HIS A 832 11.70 43.13 -5.61
N THR A 833 12.17 42.02 -6.19
CA THR A 833 13.59 41.70 -6.32
C THR A 833 14.31 42.88 -7.01
N SER A 834 15.40 43.38 -6.44
CA SER A 834 16.17 44.47 -7.04
C SER A 834 16.65 44.11 -8.45
N LYS A 835 16.73 45.09 -9.36
CA LYS A 835 17.11 44.84 -10.77
C LYS A 835 18.43 44.07 -10.90
N SER A 836 19.47 44.48 -10.18
CA SER A 836 20.77 43.80 -10.19
C SER A 836 20.70 42.35 -9.70
N VAL A 837 19.78 42.06 -8.77
CA VAL A 837 19.54 40.69 -8.28
C VAL A 837 18.77 39.87 -9.32
N LYS A 838 17.82 40.48 -10.05
CA LYS A 838 17.15 39.81 -11.19
C LYS A 838 18.18 39.45 -12.28
N ASP A 839 19.04 40.40 -12.64
CA ASP A 839 20.12 40.19 -13.62
C ASP A 839 21.04 39.04 -13.17
N LEU A 840 21.37 38.97 -11.87
CA LEU A 840 22.16 37.88 -11.30
C LEU A 840 21.44 36.52 -11.33
N ILE A 841 20.13 36.47 -11.01
CA ILE A 841 19.34 35.24 -11.09
C ILE A 841 19.27 34.73 -12.53
N VAL A 842 19.09 35.63 -13.51
CA VAL A 842 19.07 35.27 -14.94
C VAL A 842 20.45 34.77 -15.40
N ALA A 843 21.54 35.31 -14.87
CA ALA A 843 22.89 34.88 -15.21
C ALA A 843 23.25 33.49 -14.65
N ALA A 844 22.52 32.97 -13.67
CA ALA A 844 22.71 31.61 -13.17
C ALA A 844 22.22 30.61 -14.23
N SER A 845 23.14 29.83 -14.79
CA SER A 845 22.85 28.91 -15.91
C SER A 845 21.89 27.78 -15.53
N GLY A 846 21.78 27.45 -14.24
CA GLY A 846 21.10 26.24 -13.77
C GLY A 846 21.86 24.96 -14.14
N VAL A 847 21.26 23.82 -13.79
CA VAL A 847 21.71 22.47 -14.14
C VAL A 847 20.51 21.53 -14.28
N ASP A 848 20.72 20.42 -14.97
CA ASP A 848 19.76 19.31 -15.02
C ASP A 848 19.59 18.65 -13.64
N ASP A 849 18.49 17.91 -13.50
CA ASP A 849 18.15 17.15 -12.30
C ASP A 849 19.27 16.22 -11.81
N SER A 850 19.95 15.50 -12.72
CA SER A 850 21.02 14.58 -12.36
C SER A 850 22.26 15.23 -11.71
N LYS A 851 22.36 16.57 -11.72
CA LYS A 851 23.52 17.32 -11.24
C LYS A 851 23.23 18.26 -10.06
N TRP A 852 21.98 18.41 -9.65
CA TRP A 852 21.60 19.42 -8.63
C TRP A 852 22.31 19.20 -7.28
N GLU A 853 22.58 17.95 -6.90
CA GLU A 853 23.28 17.61 -5.65
C GLU A 853 24.74 18.12 -5.60
N GLY A 854 25.31 18.55 -6.73
CA GLY A 854 26.63 19.19 -6.76
C GLY A 854 26.71 20.46 -5.89
N THR A 855 25.56 21.11 -5.65
CA THR A 855 25.40 22.32 -4.83
C THR A 855 25.81 22.15 -3.36
N TYR A 856 25.74 20.93 -2.81
CA TYR A 856 26.22 20.64 -1.45
C TYR A 856 27.74 20.79 -1.31
N ALA A 857 28.47 20.48 -2.38
CA ALA A 857 29.94 20.48 -2.39
C ALA A 857 30.53 21.78 -2.95
N LYS A 858 29.94 22.34 -4.01
CA LYS A 858 30.49 23.51 -4.72
C LYS A 858 29.42 24.27 -5.49
N GLU A 859 29.79 25.45 -5.99
CA GLU A 859 28.95 26.21 -6.91
C GLU A 859 28.61 25.35 -8.13
N THR A 860 27.31 25.19 -8.37
CA THR A 860 26.78 24.33 -9.43
C THR A 860 25.62 25.10 -10.10
N GLY A 861 25.78 25.44 -11.38
CA GLY A 861 24.80 26.24 -12.12
C GLY A 861 24.57 27.66 -11.59
N GLY A 862 25.53 28.22 -10.85
CA GLY A 862 25.41 29.51 -10.16
C GLY A 862 24.73 29.45 -8.79
N ILE A 863 24.43 28.25 -8.28
CA ILE A 863 23.76 28.01 -6.99
C ILE A 863 24.72 27.27 -6.04
N LEU A 864 24.58 27.53 -4.74
CA LEU A 864 25.31 26.87 -3.65
C LEU A 864 24.36 26.56 -2.49
N THR A 865 24.58 25.41 -1.84
CA THR A 865 23.85 25.04 -0.61
C THR A 865 24.61 25.52 0.62
N VAL A 866 23.93 26.23 1.52
CA VAL A 866 24.43 26.67 2.83
C VAL A 866 23.49 26.22 3.95
N GLN A 867 23.95 26.17 5.19
CA GLN A 867 23.11 25.80 6.33
C GLN A 867 22.48 27.03 6.99
N SER A 868 21.18 26.98 7.22
CA SER A 868 20.46 27.97 8.02
C SER A 868 20.90 27.93 9.49
N GLU A 869 20.53 28.96 10.24
CA GLU A 869 20.64 29.00 11.70
C GLU A 869 19.85 27.90 12.41
N LEU A 870 18.88 27.28 11.73
CA LEU A 870 18.08 26.15 12.20
C LEU A 870 18.68 24.80 11.79
N GLY A 871 19.83 24.79 11.11
CA GLY A 871 20.50 23.57 10.62
C GLY A 871 19.93 23.00 9.32
N GLU A 872 18.89 23.61 8.76
CA GLU A 872 18.28 23.19 7.49
C GLU A 872 19.04 23.76 6.28
N PRO A 873 19.22 22.98 5.19
CA PRO A 873 19.94 23.43 4.01
C PRO A 873 19.12 24.43 3.18
N ILE A 874 19.81 25.40 2.58
CA ILE A 874 19.22 26.46 1.74
C ILE A 874 20.01 26.59 0.44
N HIS A 875 19.31 26.50 -0.70
CA HIS A 875 19.84 26.89 -2.00
C HIS A 875 19.84 28.42 -2.16
N LYS A 876 21.02 28.98 -2.43
CA LYS A 876 21.21 30.42 -2.71
C LYS A 876 22.09 30.63 -3.93
N VAL A 877 21.89 31.77 -4.60
CA VAL A 877 22.81 32.21 -5.66
C VAL A 877 24.20 32.40 -5.07
N ALA A 878 25.23 31.85 -5.73
CA ALA A 878 26.61 31.73 -5.25
C ALA A 878 27.39 33.07 -5.29
N THR A 879 26.84 34.09 -4.66
CA THR A 879 27.49 35.39 -4.45
C THR A 879 28.71 35.28 -3.53
N ARG A 880 29.57 36.30 -3.51
CA ARG A 880 30.71 36.39 -2.58
C ARG A 880 30.29 36.15 -1.13
N GLY A 881 29.20 36.77 -0.68
CA GLY A 881 28.70 36.61 0.69
C GLY A 881 28.17 35.21 1.00
N VAL A 882 27.55 34.53 0.02
CA VAL A 882 27.09 33.14 0.18
C VAL A 882 28.27 32.17 0.18
N LYS A 883 29.31 32.43 -0.61
CA LYS A 883 30.57 31.67 -0.56
C LYS A 883 31.27 31.81 0.78
N LEU A 884 31.30 33.01 1.34
CA LEU A 884 31.81 33.24 2.70
C LEU A 884 30.98 32.53 3.76
N TRP A 885 29.64 32.54 3.64
CA TRP A 885 28.78 31.75 4.53
C TRP A 885 29.15 30.27 4.46
N LYS A 886 29.25 29.69 3.26
CA LYS A 886 29.65 28.28 3.11
C LYS A 886 31.01 27.98 3.73
N GLU A 887 31.97 28.90 3.58
CA GLU A 887 33.28 28.78 4.23
C GLU A 887 33.12 28.71 5.76
N PHE A 888 32.26 29.55 6.36
CA PHE A 888 31.99 29.52 7.80
C PHE A 888 31.22 28.29 8.25
N ASP A 889 30.29 27.77 7.45
CA ASP A 889 29.65 26.47 7.69
C ASP A 889 30.71 25.36 7.79
N ASP A 890 31.63 25.33 6.84
CA ASP A 890 32.68 24.31 6.71
C ASP A 890 33.86 24.51 7.68
N THR A 891 33.90 25.62 8.43
CA THR A 891 35.00 25.94 9.35
C THR A 891 34.50 26.12 10.78
N VAL A 892 33.90 27.26 11.11
CA VAL A 892 33.56 27.64 12.48
C VAL A 892 32.21 27.08 12.95
N PHE A 893 31.19 27.02 12.08
CA PHE A 893 29.86 26.60 12.51
C PHE A 893 29.73 25.08 12.68
N LYS A 894 30.53 24.28 11.97
CA LYS A 894 30.62 22.83 12.25
C LYS A 894 31.32 22.48 13.58
N LEU A 895 32.04 23.42 14.19
CA LEU A 895 32.70 23.17 15.48
C LEU A 895 31.67 23.10 16.62
N PRO A 896 31.94 22.29 17.67
CA PRO A 896 31.21 22.35 18.93
C PRO A 896 31.19 23.77 19.49
N LYS A 897 30.06 24.17 20.11
CA LYS A 897 29.79 25.55 20.53
C LYS A 897 30.94 26.14 21.37
N GLU A 898 31.43 25.37 22.33
CA GLU A 898 32.55 25.68 23.22
C GLU A 898 33.89 25.95 22.51
N LYS A 899 34.10 25.40 21.31
CA LYS A 899 35.32 25.66 20.52
C LYS A 899 35.24 26.88 19.62
N ARG A 900 34.02 27.41 19.36
CA ARG A 900 33.81 28.51 18.42
C ARG A 900 34.44 29.82 18.89
N ALA A 901 34.35 30.13 20.18
CA ALA A 901 34.92 31.35 20.75
C ALA A 901 36.45 31.40 20.61
N ALA A 902 37.13 30.29 20.93
CA ALA A 902 38.58 30.17 20.77
C ALA A 902 39.00 30.30 19.29
N TRP A 903 38.27 29.66 18.38
CA TRP A 903 38.53 29.79 16.94
C TRP A 903 38.35 31.24 16.46
N LEU A 904 37.29 31.93 16.89
CA LEU A 904 37.03 33.33 16.53
C LEU A 904 38.13 34.25 17.07
N ALA A 905 38.63 34.02 18.29
CA ALA A 905 39.73 34.80 18.85
C ALA A 905 41.02 34.66 18.02
N GLN A 906 41.32 33.45 17.53
CA GLN A 906 42.51 33.18 16.70
C GLN A 906 42.39 33.72 15.27
N ASN A 907 41.16 33.80 14.74
CA ASN A 907 40.90 34.16 13.34
C ASN A 907 40.20 35.52 13.19
N LYS A 908 40.22 36.35 14.25
CA LYS A 908 39.42 37.58 14.35
C LYS A 908 39.64 38.53 13.18
N ASP A 909 40.89 38.85 12.85
CA ASP A 909 41.22 39.81 11.80
C ASP A 909 40.74 39.33 10.42
N MET A 910 40.92 38.04 10.14
CA MET A 910 40.43 37.40 8.91
C MET A 910 38.91 37.48 8.79
N VAL A 911 38.18 37.19 9.88
CA VAL A 911 36.72 37.29 9.91
C VAL A 911 36.26 38.73 9.65
N ILE A 912 36.88 39.71 10.33
CA ILE A 912 36.56 41.13 10.17
C ILE A 912 36.79 41.59 8.72
N GLU A 913 37.93 41.22 8.12
CA GLU A 913 38.25 41.55 6.74
C GLU A 913 37.19 40.99 5.77
N LYS A 914 36.91 39.69 5.87
CA LYS A 914 35.97 39.02 4.96
C LYS A 914 34.53 39.51 5.13
N LEU A 915 34.09 39.79 6.36
CA LEU A 915 32.76 40.36 6.61
C LEU A 915 32.59 41.72 5.92
N ASN A 916 33.58 42.61 6.03
CA ASN A 916 33.55 43.92 5.40
C ASN A 916 33.62 43.85 3.87
N LYS A 917 34.42 42.91 3.35
CA LYS A 917 34.65 42.78 1.90
C LYS A 917 33.48 42.11 1.18
N ASP A 918 32.99 41.00 1.74
CA ASP A 918 32.18 40.02 0.99
C ASP A 918 30.76 39.83 1.53
N PHE A 919 30.45 40.22 2.77
CA PHE A 919 29.16 39.91 3.40
C PHE A 919 28.18 41.09 3.43
N ALA A 920 26.89 40.79 3.49
CA ALA A 920 25.83 41.82 3.56
C ALA A 920 25.75 42.51 4.94
N LYS A 921 26.37 41.93 5.98
CA LYS A 921 26.47 42.50 7.33
C LYS A 921 27.95 42.78 7.62
N PRO A 922 28.43 44.02 7.42
CA PRO A 922 29.83 44.35 7.65
C PRO A 922 30.17 44.33 9.15
N TRP A 923 31.47 44.30 9.46
CA TRP A 923 31.91 44.54 10.83
C TRP A 923 31.53 45.96 11.26
N PHE A 924 30.97 46.08 12.47
CA PHE A 924 30.46 47.35 12.93
C PHE A 924 31.59 48.36 13.18
N ALA A 925 32.64 47.95 13.89
CA ALA A 925 33.61 48.88 14.45
C ALA A 925 34.58 49.46 13.40
N GLN A 926 34.21 50.62 12.86
CA GLN A 926 34.98 51.39 11.90
C GLN A 926 34.98 52.86 12.32
N LYS A 927 36.17 53.42 12.51
CA LYS A 927 36.40 54.82 12.91
C LYS A 927 36.00 55.82 11.83
N GLY A 928 35.90 57.09 12.23
CA GLY A 928 35.53 58.19 11.32
C GLY A 928 36.51 58.37 10.14
N ASP A 929 37.78 58.02 10.34
CA ASP A 929 38.84 58.03 9.32
C ASP A 929 38.80 56.80 8.38
N GLY A 930 37.86 55.88 8.57
CA GLY A 930 37.70 54.65 7.80
C GLY A 930 38.49 53.45 8.32
N ARG A 931 39.32 53.62 9.37
CA ARG A 931 40.09 52.53 9.98
C ARG A 931 39.17 51.54 10.69
N VAL A 932 39.33 50.26 10.39
CA VAL A 932 38.60 49.18 11.06
C VAL A 932 39.34 48.82 12.36
N VAL A 933 38.61 48.76 13.47
CA VAL A 933 39.15 48.39 14.79
C VAL A 933 38.54 47.09 15.29
N GLY A 934 39.25 46.41 16.18
CA GLY A 934 38.89 45.08 16.64
C GLY A 934 37.70 45.06 17.59
N ASP A 935 37.36 46.16 18.24
CA ASP A 935 36.27 46.22 19.21
C ASP A 935 35.52 47.56 19.14
N ILE A 936 34.26 47.57 19.57
CA ILE A 936 33.47 48.79 19.70
C ILE A 936 34.04 49.70 20.79
N GLY A 937 34.70 49.15 21.81
CA GLY A 937 35.36 49.90 22.87
C GLY A 937 36.52 50.79 22.41
N ASP A 938 37.04 50.57 21.19
CA ASP A 938 38.09 51.40 20.60
C ASP A 938 37.55 52.63 19.84
N MET A 939 36.23 52.80 19.77
CA MET A 939 35.55 53.91 19.09
C MET A 939 35.05 54.96 20.08
N THR A 940 34.98 56.22 19.64
CA THR A 940 34.29 57.27 20.39
C THR A 940 32.76 57.15 20.22
N TYR A 941 31.99 57.72 21.14
CA TYR A 941 30.54 57.80 21.02
C TYR A 941 30.08 58.45 19.70
N GLU A 942 30.77 59.50 19.25
CA GLU A 942 30.49 60.15 17.97
C GLU A 942 30.69 59.18 16.79
N GLU A 943 31.79 58.43 16.80
CA GLU A 943 32.09 57.44 15.74
C GLU A 943 31.02 56.34 15.69
N VAL A 944 30.55 55.86 16.84
CA VAL A 944 29.49 54.85 16.92
C VAL A 944 28.20 55.39 16.31
N VAL A 945 27.73 56.56 16.72
CA VAL A 945 26.49 57.16 16.20
C VAL A 945 26.58 57.40 14.70
N ARG A 946 27.68 57.97 14.21
CA ARG A 946 27.90 58.19 12.77
C ARG A 946 27.91 56.87 11.99
N ARG A 947 28.50 55.81 12.55
CA ARG A 947 28.52 54.48 11.94
C ARG A 947 27.13 53.87 11.89
N MET A 948 26.31 54.03 12.92
CA MET A 948 24.92 53.58 12.90
C MET A 948 24.13 54.29 11.81
N VAL A 949 24.21 55.62 11.72
CA VAL A 949 23.57 56.39 10.63
C VAL A 949 24.02 55.87 9.27
N ARG A 950 25.33 55.69 9.05
CA ARG A 950 25.89 55.20 7.78
C ARG A 950 25.36 53.83 7.36
N LEU A 951 25.09 52.93 8.29
CA LEU A 951 24.62 51.57 8.00
C LEU A 951 23.09 51.44 7.98
N MET A 952 22.38 52.34 8.64
CA MET A 952 20.94 52.21 8.90
C MET A 952 20.09 53.27 8.17
N TYR A 953 20.71 54.31 7.60
CA TYR A 953 20.07 55.34 6.79
C TYR A 953 20.46 55.22 5.32
N VAL A 954 19.47 55.27 4.43
CA VAL A 954 19.64 55.19 2.97
C VAL A 954 19.58 56.60 2.39
N GLU A 955 20.75 57.21 2.20
CA GLU A 955 20.89 58.62 1.82
C GLU A 955 20.16 58.99 0.52
N HIS A 956 20.38 58.22 -0.56
CA HIS A 956 19.78 58.48 -1.87
C HIS A 956 18.25 58.28 -1.91
N GLU A 957 17.67 57.60 -0.91
CA GLU A 957 16.22 57.47 -0.74
C GLU A 957 15.68 58.36 0.38
N THR A 958 16.54 59.13 1.05
CA THR A 958 16.21 60.00 2.19
C THR A 958 15.36 59.32 3.28
N ARG A 959 15.69 58.05 3.60
CA ARG A 959 14.92 57.27 4.57
C ARG A 959 15.78 56.35 5.42
N TRP A 960 15.27 56.00 6.59
CA TRP A 960 15.81 54.89 7.38
C TRP A 960 15.45 53.55 6.76
N VAL A 961 16.32 52.55 6.95
CA VAL A 961 16.06 51.16 6.54
C VAL A 961 14.82 50.64 7.25
N ASP A 962 14.68 50.92 8.55
CA ASP A 962 13.49 50.64 9.36
C ASP A 962 13.32 51.69 10.47
N ARG A 963 12.08 51.91 10.94
CA ARG A 963 11.79 52.86 12.03
C ARG A 963 12.43 52.44 13.36
N SER A 964 12.54 51.15 13.63
CA SER A 964 13.21 50.62 14.82
C SER A 964 14.70 50.99 14.83
N LEU A 965 15.36 50.96 13.67
CA LEU A 965 16.76 51.35 13.55
C LEU A 965 16.97 52.85 13.73
N ARG A 966 16.02 53.69 13.27
CA ARG A 966 16.02 55.13 13.61
C ARG A 966 15.93 55.34 15.11
N ASN A 967 14.98 54.65 15.76
CA ASN A 967 14.80 54.79 17.21
C ASN A 967 16.04 54.32 17.96
N LEU A 968 16.65 53.20 17.54
CA LEU A 968 17.92 52.70 18.10
C LEU A 968 19.07 53.70 18.00
N VAL A 969 19.12 54.56 16.97
CA VAL A 969 20.13 55.63 16.90
C VAL A 969 19.78 56.83 17.80
N GLY A 970 18.49 57.03 18.08
CA GLY A 970 18.01 58.11 18.96
C GLY A 970 18.08 57.76 20.43
N ASP A 971 17.86 56.49 20.78
CA ASP A 971 18.05 55.89 22.10
C ASP A 971 19.55 55.82 22.44
#